data_AF-A0A844H3T0-F1
#
_entry.id   AF-A0A844H3T0-F1
#
_cell.length_a   1.000
_cell.length_b   1.000
_cell.length_c   1.000
_cell.angle_alpha   90.00
_cell.angle_beta   90.00
_cell.angle_gamma   90.00
#
_symmetry.space_group_name_H-M   'P 1'
#
loop_
_entity.id
_entity.type
_entity.pdbx_description
1 polymer ?
#
loop_
_entity_poly.entity_id
_entity_poly.type
_entity_poly.pdbx_seq_one_letter_code
_entity_poly.pdbx_strand_id
1 'polypeptide(L)'
;MFSAPAPVGARFVKRLVRGWRRLDARFNRPAPRGRRWFWALLLPAGVVWYMPLLALLSVIGMALGPAPRMGGPQILLLLLGVAGLALVHLRAMRDGAPGADRLGRLCAGYLMVLLALAAVLVALAGAEAFGDPGLQLHVGAAIVLAVTLGLALAGRLSRRMLGTVPPGALAATLAEVDLFSPRERYTQVDGIVLPTAALVALTRYGDRILLPAALLMLFLDEPARDVLGRGWQGELWLLGVISLLTWALMTLGLIHERLLELLETVGRIFFVGPQRLVSWLVIALAGLRLMQLHYVNYLFDGGASVLVVYVLLAYVTACFYGFWSDLLLARRMLPLLAGGEGGGRYHYRVCLDPATPDTGADPAAVGTVRPASSVMTEGRSLALHGAGRFKIEGLHSPDYAQREGIERRALAFLTAQQLSCRLRTAAEESDGTTSLALVRDVQRAAMIYPPLMAILAFVILGVPAYVGIVDTIQPAALEIRPAPSGGSYDLAAALEGREHPASSCEPPAPGQPRIALALSGGGTRAAMHGYAVLRGLAADGQICNLVAVSGVSGGAAALGYFAVHQGALRTPRLDAKAWDAFGKAMTDPFIDDVLAAQSSLRVSYGRFSWRNDVCGETPRPYARVEGWFPPARTRSGTILAEDFVCTFGAGTLDQLPFAAIFNAALLGSFDTGTTRCPDAGGPLAARARRCDASLDGGLAGKRLALTNLPLLGSGEKAGPGGQANWLLTLNQPGISAARAAAVSSNFPPVFPDTAIDVTADGRNGRRYWVTDGGVIENRGLPTLLLALNDAASAPGFTLAGPLHVIVADASALGGGYAESRGFRSLTSAGSQLALALETRLADALVEKLRQQGEPVYFHRLAMPPTLVSVIGTHWRLPGRVVIGDPQRDGPGLLGSLRRAMRGGNGGRHAPDSVALRGPEVAALVECLYSANTEGISGLEPAKTAAALAIMARKGDDWSNGAAWRNLHGLLGGNPEAGLCGGLGPPRDRGR
;
A
#
# COMPACT_ATOMS: atom_id res chain seq x y z
N MET A 1 49.91 42.62 -1.83
CA MET A 1 50.05 42.20 -0.42
C MET A 1 48.89 42.83 0.32
N PHE A 2 47.78 42.21 0.74
CA PHE A 2 47.51 40.86 1.20
C PHE A 2 46.24 40.31 0.51
N SER A 3 46.38 39.25 -0.30
CA SER A 3 45.25 38.38 -0.65
C SER A 3 45.17 37.30 0.43
N ALA A 4 44.24 37.44 1.37
CA ALA A 4 43.97 36.39 2.34
C ALA A 4 43.68 35.08 1.60
N PRO A 5 44.28 33.94 1.99
CA PRO A 5 44.03 32.67 1.34
C PRO A 5 42.54 32.32 1.49
N ALA A 6 41.88 32.03 0.37
CA ALA A 6 40.48 31.60 0.38
C ALA A 6 40.29 30.46 1.40
N PRO A 7 39.27 30.54 2.28
CA PRO A 7 39.07 29.56 3.35
C PRO A 7 39.05 28.15 2.76
N VAL A 8 39.66 27.19 3.47
CA VAL A 8 39.84 25.79 3.01
C VAL A 8 38.52 25.19 2.48
N GLY A 9 37.38 25.55 3.09
CA GLY A 9 36.04 25.17 2.64
C GLY A 9 35.67 25.67 1.23
N ALA A 10 36.05 26.89 0.85
CA ALA A 10 35.77 27.43 -0.48
C ALA A 10 36.52 26.64 -1.56
N ARG A 11 37.81 26.31 -1.35
CA ARG A 11 38.58 25.49 -2.30
C ARG A 11 38.00 24.08 -2.47
N PHE A 12 37.55 23.46 -1.38
CA PHE A 12 36.89 22.15 -1.41
C PHE A 12 35.56 22.20 -2.16
N VAL A 13 34.66 23.14 -1.85
CA VAL A 13 33.36 23.31 -2.54
C VAL A 13 33.58 23.64 -4.02
N LYS A 14 34.56 24.49 -4.36
CA LYS A 14 34.90 24.78 -5.76
C LYS A 14 35.33 23.51 -6.50
N ARG A 15 36.16 22.65 -5.90
CA ARG A 15 36.57 21.35 -6.48
C ARG A 15 35.39 20.38 -6.59
N LEU A 16 34.56 20.29 -5.55
CA LEU A 16 33.39 19.41 -5.52
C LEU A 16 32.37 19.78 -6.59
N VAL A 17 32.08 21.08 -6.76
CA VAL A 17 31.12 21.53 -7.79
C VAL A 17 31.70 21.44 -9.19
N ARG A 18 33.00 21.70 -9.38
CA ARG A 18 33.68 21.41 -10.66
C ARG A 18 33.62 19.91 -10.96
N GLY A 19 33.91 19.07 -9.97
CA GLY A 19 33.79 17.61 -10.06
C GLY A 19 32.37 17.17 -10.39
N TRP A 20 31.37 17.76 -9.74
CA TRP A 20 29.96 17.48 -9.98
C TRP A 20 29.48 17.97 -11.34
N ARG A 21 29.82 19.18 -11.78
CA ARG A 21 29.49 19.67 -13.13
C ARG A 21 30.13 18.81 -14.21
N ARG A 22 31.35 18.30 -13.98
CA ARG A 22 31.99 17.31 -14.87
C ARG A 22 31.28 15.97 -14.81
N LEU A 23 30.88 15.53 -13.62
CA LEU A 23 30.14 14.29 -13.40
C LEU A 23 28.76 14.40 -14.04
N ASP A 24 27.94 15.40 -13.76
CA ASP A 24 26.67 15.74 -14.41
C ASP A 24 26.86 15.83 -15.93
N ALA A 25 27.88 16.56 -16.40
CA ALA A 25 28.16 16.64 -17.82
C ALA A 25 28.57 15.30 -18.44
N ARG A 26 29.21 14.36 -17.70
CA ARG A 26 29.59 13.02 -18.16
C ARG A 26 28.44 12.03 -18.05
N PHE A 27 27.68 12.13 -16.97
CA PHE A 27 26.55 11.29 -16.60
C PHE A 27 25.38 11.61 -17.51
N ASN A 28 25.05 12.88 -17.71
CA ASN A 28 23.97 13.29 -18.60
C ASN A 28 24.39 13.50 -20.06
N ARG A 29 25.65 13.19 -20.38
CA ARG A 29 26.15 13.26 -21.76
C ARG A 29 25.41 12.22 -22.63
N PRO A 30 24.87 12.63 -23.79
CA PRO A 30 24.43 11.67 -24.78
C PRO A 30 25.57 10.71 -25.13
N ALA A 31 25.24 9.43 -25.26
CA ALA A 31 26.24 8.41 -25.58
C ALA A 31 26.98 8.74 -26.90
N PRO A 32 28.33 8.71 -26.93
CA PRO A 32 29.12 8.93 -28.13
C PRO A 32 28.87 7.84 -29.19
N ARG A 33 29.08 8.21 -30.46
CA ARG A 33 29.07 7.28 -31.60
C ARG A 33 30.32 6.39 -31.57
N GLY A 34 30.24 5.19 -32.15
CA GLY A 34 31.40 4.29 -32.32
C GLY A 34 31.76 3.41 -31.12
N ARG A 35 30.85 3.21 -30.15
CA ARG A 35 31.05 2.23 -29.07
C ARG A 35 31.05 0.79 -29.61
N ARG A 36 31.68 -0.12 -28.87
CA ARG A 36 31.57 -1.57 -29.12
C ARG A 36 30.09 -1.97 -29.18
N TRP A 37 29.77 -2.88 -30.08
CA TRP A 37 28.40 -3.25 -30.44
C TRP A 37 27.51 -3.58 -29.23
N PHE A 38 28.02 -4.33 -28.24
CA PHE A 38 27.30 -4.67 -27.01
C PHE A 38 26.88 -3.43 -26.18
N TRP A 39 27.81 -2.49 -25.99
CA TRP A 39 27.53 -1.25 -25.26
C TRP A 39 26.65 -0.27 -26.04
N ALA A 40 26.71 -0.33 -27.37
CA ALA A 40 25.82 0.42 -28.24
C ALA A 40 24.39 -0.15 -28.23
N LEU A 41 24.26 -1.48 -28.04
CA LEU A 41 22.98 -2.16 -27.87
C LEU A 41 22.32 -1.84 -26.52
N LEU A 42 23.07 -1.73 -25.43
CA LEU A 42 22.52 -1.33 -24.13
C LEU A 42 22.19 0.18 -24.07
N LEU A 43 23.03 1.00 -24.70
CA LEU A 43 22.92 2.45 -24.65
C LEU A 43 23.19 3.07 -26.03
N PRO A 44 22.13 3.33 -26.83
CA PRO A 44 22.24 3.88 -28.18
C PRO A 44 22.89 5.26 -28.22
N ALA A 45 23.66 5.51 -29.27
CA ALA A 45 24.33 6.79 -29.48
C ALA A 45 23.33 7.95 -29.60
N GLY A 46 23.60 9.05 -28.89
CA GLY A 46 22.75 10.24 -28.86
C GLY A 46 21.67 10.24 -27.78
N VAL A 47 21.57 9.20 -26.95
CA VAL A 47 20.63 9.12 -25.81
C VAL A 47 21.38 9.13 -24.48
N VAL A 48 20.74 9.65 -23.43
CA VAL A 48 21.27 9.66 -22.07
C VAL A 48 20.93 8.34 -21.37
N TRP A 49 21.85 7.80 -20.54
CA TRP A 49 21.75 6.45 -19.96
C TRP A 49 20.48 6.18 -19.15
N TYR A 50 19.93 7.18 -18.47
CA TYR A 50 18.72 6.97 -17.66
C TYR A 50 17.46 6.82 -18.52
N MET A 51 17.46 7.22 -19.79
CA MET A 51 16.28 7.07 -20.66
C MET A 51 16.01 5.59 -21.00
N PRO A 52 16.99 4.83 -21.51
CA PRO A 52 16.87 3.38 -21.63
C PRO A 52 16.61 2.69 -20.29
N LEU A 53 17.18 3.20 -19.18
CA LEU A 53 16.89 2.65 -17.86
C LEU A 53 15.44 2.87 -17.45
N LEU A 54 14.89 4.08 -17.61
CA LEU A 54 13.47 4.34 -17.32
C LEU A 54 12.57 3.51 -18.23
N ALA A 55 12.91 3.36 -19.52
CA ALA A 55 12.17 2.48 -20.42
C ALA A 55 12.21 1.02 -19.97
N LEU A 56 13.38 0.52 -19.53
CA LEU A 56 13.53 -0.81 -18.97
C LEU A 56 12.73 -0.99 -17.68
N LEU A 57 12.79 -0.03 -16.75
CA LEU A 57 12.01 -0.05 -15.52
C LEU A 57 10.50 0.01 -15.79
N SER A 58 10.06 0.77 -16.80
CA SER A 58 8.68 0.77 -17.27
C SER A 58 8.28 -0.57 -17.88
N VAL A 59 9.15 -1.24 -18.65
CA VAL A 59 8.91 -2.59 -19.17
C VAL A 59 8.82 -3.61 -18.04
N ILE A 60 9.71 -3.54 -17.05
CA ILE A 60 9.68 -4.40 -15.86
C ILE A 60 8.36 -4.19 -15.10
N GLY A 61 7.99 -2.94 -14.83
CA GLY A 61 6.72 -2.60 -14.17
C GLY A 61 5.49 -3.03 -14.98
N MET A 62 5.58 -3.02 -16.32
CA MET A 62 4.53 -3.48 -17.21
C MET A 62 4.41 -5.01 -17.27
N ALA A 63 5.52 -5.73 -17.13
CA ALA A 63 5.53 -7.18 -17.21
C ALA A 63 5.19 -7.85 -15.86
N LEU A 64 5.66 -7.28 -14.76
CA LEU A 64 5.55 -7.88 -13.42
C LEU A 64 4.43 -7.27 -12.57
N GLY A 65 4.01 -6.03 -12.87
CA GLY A 65 3.15 -5.27 -11.97
C GLY A 65 3.84 -4.96 -10.61
N PRO A 66 3.11 -4.31 -9.68
CA PRO A 66 3.63 -3.95 -8.35
C PRO A 66 3.68 -5.12 -7.36
N ALA A 67 3.03 -6.24 -7.67
CA ALA A 67 3.12 -7.48 -6.90
C ALA A 67 3.61 -8.61 -7.82
N PRO A 68 4.89 -9.01 -7.73
CA PRO A 68 5.48 -9.95 -8.66
C PRO A 68 5.03 -11.38 -8.35
N ARG A 69 3.85 -11.79 -8.83
CA ARG A 69 3.57 -13.22 -9.03
C ARG A 69 4.29 -13.64 -10.31
N MET A 70 5.54 -14.08 -10.17
CA MET A 70 6.37 -14.50 -11.31
C MET A 70 5.86 -15.84 -11.86
N GLY A 71 4.93 -15.78 -12.80
CA GLY A 71 4.52 -16.91 -13.63
C GLY A 71 5.22 -16.92 -15.00
N GLY A 72 5.11 -18.05 -15.71
CA GLY A 72 5.61 -18.19 -17.07
C GLY A 72 5.14 -17.09 -18.05
N PRO A 73 3.85 -16.70 -18.04
CA PRO A 73 3.33 -15.63 -18.90
C PRO A 73 3.98 -14.25 -18.64
N GLN A 74 4.22 -13.90 -17.38
CA GLN A 74 4.87 -12.64 -16.98
C GLN A 74 6.34 -12.61 -17.42
N ILE A 75 7.04 -13.75 -17.28
CA ILE A 75 8.42 -13.91 -17.77
C ILE A 75 8.46 -13.75 -19.29
N LEU A 76 7.53 -14.35 -20.03
CA LEU A 76 7.45 -14.21 -21.48
C LEU A 76 7.20 -12.75 -21.88
N LEU A 77 6.28 -12.06 -21.20
CA LEU A 77 5.99 -10.64 -21.45
C LEU A 77 7.22 -9.76 -21.18
N LEU A 78 7.99 -10.05 -20.12
CA LEU A 78 9.25 -9.38 -19.83
C LEU A 78 10.28 -9.60 -20.94
N LEU A 79 10.45 -10.85 -21.39
CA LEU A 79 11.37 -11.20 -22.48
C LEU A 79 10.97 -10.50 -23.79
N LEU A 80 9.68 -10.47 -24.13
CA LEU A 80 9.17 -9.73 -25.29
C LEU A 80 9.46 -8.24 -25.19
N GLY A 81 9.28 -7.65 -24.00
CA GLY A 81 9.57 -6.23 -23.76
C GLY A 81 11.06 -5.90 -23.91
N VAL A 82 11.94 -6.71 -23.30
CA VAL A 82 13.40 -6.55 -23.40
C VAL A 82 13.87 -6.75 -24.85
N ALA A 83 13.33 -7.75 -25.56
CA ALA A 83 13.60 -7.98 -26.97
C ALA A 83 13.14 -6.81 -27.85
N GLY A 84 11.96 -6.23 -27.55
CA GLY A 84 11.45 -5.03 -28.21
C GLY A 84 12.38 -3.83 -28.04
N LEU A 85 12.87 -3.58 -26.81
CA LEU A 85 13.85 -2.53 -26.55
C LEU A 85 15.16 -2.78 -27.33
N ALA A 86 15.65 -4.01 -27.34
CA ALA A 86 16.84 -4.38 -28.10
C ALA A 86 16.65 -4.14 -29.61
N LEU A 87 15.48 -4.44 -30.17
CA LEU A 87 15.16 -4.18 -31.58
C LEU A 87 15.12 -2.68 -31.90
N VAL A 88 14.53 -1.87 -31.03
CA VAL A 88 14.52 -0.40 -31.16
C VAL A 88 15.96 0.14 -31.17
N HIS A 89 16.81 -0.37 -30.28
CA HIS A 89 18.23 0.00 -30.24
C HIS A 89 18.99 -0.45 -31.50
N LEU A 90 18.76 -1.68 -31.98
CA LEU A 90 19.33 -2.20 -33.23
C LEU A 90 18.96 -1.35 -34.43
N ARG A 91 17.68 -0.96 -34.55
CA ARG A 91 17.21 -0.09 -35.63
C ARG A 91 17.89 1.29 -35.58
N ALA A 92 18.00 1.88 -34.39
CA ALA A 92 18.68 3.17 -34.23
C ALA A 92 20.19 3.12 -34.52
N MET A 93 20.82 1.94 -34.39
CA MET A 93 22.21 1.73 -34.81
C MET A 93 22.35 1.65 -36.34
N ARG A 94 21.36 1.08 -37.04
CA ARG A 94 21.34 1.01 -38.52
C ARG A 94 20.99 2.36 -39.17
N ASP A 95 20.15 3.15 -38.52
CA ASP A 95 19.72 4.45 -39.03
C ASP A 95 20.84 5.51 -39.01
N GLY A 96 21.33 5.91 -40.19
CA GLY A 96 22.33 6.97 -40.37
C GLY A 96 21.87 8.40 -40.05
N ALA A 97 20.64 8.60 -39.57
CA ALA A 97 20.04 9.92 -39.42
C ALA A 97 20.76 10.87 -38.42
N PRO A 98 20.63 12.20 -38.61
CA PRO A 98 21.16 13.20 -37.71
C PRO A 98 20.64 13.05 -36.27
N GLY A 99 21.43 13.54 -35.30
CA GLY A 99 21.27 13.22 -33.88
C GLY A 99 19.92 13.60 -33.24
N ALA A 100 19.27 14.68 -33.71
CA ALA A 100 17.99 15.13 -33.17
C ALA A 100 16.82 14.23 -33.57
N ASP A 101 16.77 13.80 -34.83
CA ASP A 101 15.73 12.90 -35.36
C ASP A 101 15.87 11.48 -34.81
N ARG A 102 17.12 11.01 -34.64
CA ARG A 102 17.40 9.71 -34.02
C ARG A 102 16.83 9.60 -32.61
N LEU A 103 17.06 10.61 -31.77
CA LEU A 103 16.52 10.64 -30.41
C LEU A 103 14.98 10.59 -30.43
N GLY A 104 14.34 11.22 -31.42
CA GLY A 104 12.88 11.23 -31.55
C GLY A 104 12.33 9.85 -31.89
N ARG A 105 12.99 9.14 -32.81
CA ARG A 105 12.61 7.77 -33.20
C ARG A 105 12.87 6.75 -32.09
N LEU A 106 13.96 6.89 -31.34
CA LEU A 106 14.25 6.03 -30.18
C LEU A 106 13.18 6.18 -29.09
N CYS A 107 12.88 7.42 -28.72
CA CYS A 107 11.81 7.75 -27.80
C CYS A 107 10.47 7.15 -28.29
N ALA A 108 10.07 7.43 -29.54
CA ALA A 108 8.85 6.84 -30.10
C ALA A 108 8.86 5.30 -30.08
N GLY A 109 10.01 4.68 -30.35
CA GLY A 109 10.19 3.24 -30.26
C GLY A 109 9.94 2.68 -28.85
N TYR A 110 10.44 3.33 -27.80
CA TYR A 110 10.15 2.90 -26.41
C TYR A 110 8.66 2.96 -26.09
N LEU A 111 7.99 4.03 -26.51
CA LEU A 111 6.54 4.16 -26.31
C LEU A 111 5.76 3.10 -27.08
N MET A 112 6.18 2.78 -28.32
CA MET A 112 5.58 1.71 -29.13
C MET A 112 5.77 0.33 -28.51
N VAL A 113 6.94 0.05 -27.90
CA VAL A 113 7.16 -1.21 -27.16
C VAL A 113 6.18 -1.29 -25.98
N LEU A 114 6.05 -0.23 -25.19
CA LEU A 114 5.11 -0.21 -24.06
C LEU A 114 3.65 -0.37 -24.52
N LEU A 115 3.25 0.29 -25.62
CA LEU A 115 1.92 0.14 -26.20
C LEU A 115 1.68 -1.27 -26.75
N ALA A 116 2.67 -1.89 -27.37
CA ALA A 116 2.58 -3.28 -27.83
C ALA A 116 2.41 -4.24 -26.65
N LEU A 117 3.18 -4.07 -25.57
CA LEU A 117 3.00 -4.86 -24.35
C LEU A 117 1.61 -4.64 -23.73
N ALA A 118 1.12 -3.40 -23.72
CA ALA A 118 -0.24 -3.09 -23.27
C ALA A 118 -1.30 -3.78 -24.11
N ALA A 119 -1.16 -3.78 -25.45
CA ALA A 119 -2.06 -4.45 -26.35
C ALA A 119 -2.03 -5.98 -26.15
N VAL A 120 -0.85 -6.57 -25.97
CA VAL A 120 -0.70 -8.00 -25.65
C VAL A 120 -1.38 -8.34 -24.33
N LEU A 121 -1.17 -7.53 -23.29
CA LEU A 121 -1.85 -7.69 -22.00
C LEU A 121 -3.37 -7.61 -22.14
N VAL A 122 -3.90 -6.62 -22.86
CA VAL A 122 -5.34 -6.47 -23.08
C VAL A 122 -5.92 -7.65 -23.89
N ALA A 123 -5.18 -8.15 -24.88
CA ALA A 123 -5.65 -9.22 -25.76
C ALA A 123 -5.56 -10.62 -25.14
N LEU A 124 -4.57 -10.85 -24.28
CA LEU A 124 -4.28 -12.17 -23.70
C LEU A 124 -4.61 -12.30 -22.22
N ALA A 125 -5.01 -11.21 -21.55
CA ALA A 125 -5.44 -11.29 -20.16
C ALA A 125 -6.66 -12.21 -20.06
N GLY A 126 -6.51 -13.25 -19.23
CA GLY A 126 -7.56 -14.21 -18.96
C GLY A 126 -8.66 -13.62 -18.07
N ALA A 127 -9.62 -14.46 -17.70
CA ALA A 127 -10.64 -14.10 -16.73
C ALA A 127 -9.96 -13.80 -15.38
N GLU A 128 -9.70 -12.53 -15.04
CA GLU A 128 -8.94 -12.19 -13.83
C GLU A 128 -9.77 -12.49 -12.56
N ALA A 129 -9.64 -13.73 -12.10
CA ALA A 129 -10.10 -14.31 -10.84
C ALA A 129 -8.89 -14.39 -9.89
N PHE A 130 -9.12 -14.28 -8.58
CA PHE A 130 -8.04 -14.48 -7.62
C PHE A 130 -7.47 -15.91 -7.75
N GLY A 131 -6.14 -16.03 -7.70
CA GLY A 131 -5.46 -17.32 -7.77
C GLY A 131 -5.22 -17.87 -9.19
N ASP A 132 -5.74 -17.25 -10.25
CA ASP A 132 -5.51 -17.71 -11.63
C ASP A 132 -4.04 -17.45 -12.06
N PRO A 133 -3.29 -18.47 -12.52
CA PRO A 133 -1.89 -18.34 -12.98
C PRO A 133 -1.71 -17.60 -14.32
N GLY A 134 -2.79 -17.15 -14.97
CA GLY A 134 -2.75 -16.41 -16.24
C GLY A 134 -2.15 -14.99 -16.18
N LEU A 135 -2.07 -14.35 -17.36
CA LEU A 135 -1.77 -12.92 -17.47
C LEU A 135 -2.90 -12.11 -16.83
N GLN A 136 -2.56 -11.30 -15.83
CA GLN A 136 -3.51 -10.42 -15.17
C GLN A 136 -3.42 -9.00 -15.74
N LEU A 137 -4.56 -8.41 -16.06
CA LEU A 137 -4.62 -7.04 -16.53
C LEU A 137 -4.52 -6.07 -15.33
N HIS A 138 -3.53 -5.18 -15.37
CA HIS A 138 -3.23 -4.26 -14.26
C HIS A 138 -3.06 -2.81 -14.72
N VAL A 139 -2.96 -1.89 -13.74
CA VAL A 139 -2.89 -0.43 -13.88
C VAL A 139 -1.76 0.05 -14.81
N GLY A 140 -0.73 -0.78 -15.03
CA GLY A 140 0.35 -0.49 -15.97
C GLY A 140 -0.16 -0.22 -17.39
N ALA A 141 -1.14 -1.00 -17.87
CA ALA A 141 -1.75 -0.79 -19.18
C ALA A 141 -2.46 0.57 -19.28
N ALA A 142 -3.23 0.93 -18.26
CA ALA A 142 -3.89 2.23 -18.18
C ALA A 142 -2.88 3.39 -18.10
N ILE A 143 -1.80 3.22 -17.32
CA ILE A 143 -0.72 4.21 -17.22
C ILE A 143 -0.05 4.43 -18.57
N VAL A 144 0.26 3.38 -19.34
CA VAL A 144 0.88 3.52 -20.68
C VAL A 144 -0.04 4.29 -21.63
N LEU A 145 -1.34 3.99 -21.62
CA LEU A 145 -2.33 4.72 -22.42
C LEU A 145 -2.42 6.19 -21.99
N ALA A 146 -2.46 6.45 -20.67
CA ALA A 146 -2.49 7.79 -20.10
C ALA A 146 -1.23 8.61 -20.43
N VAL A 147 -0.05 8.02 -20.30
CA VAL A 147 1.23 8.64 -20.68
C VAL A 147 1.26 8.93 -22.17
N THR A 148 0.80 8.00 -23.01
CA THR A 148 0.72 8.21 -24.47
C THR A 148 -0.18 9.39 -24.82
N LEU A 149 -1.39 9.42 -24.26
CA LEU A 149 -2.34 10.51 -24.47
C LEU A 149 -1.80 11.83 -23.95
N GLY A 150 -1.23 11.83 -22.74
CA GLY A 150 -0.61 13.00 -22.13
C GLY A 150 0.53 13.56 -22.98
N LEU A 151 1.41 12.71 -23.50
CA LEU A 151 2.50 13.14 -24.39
C LEU A 151 2.01 13.66 -25.74
N ALA A 152 0.95 13.08 -26.30
CA ALA A 152 0.33 13.60 -27.52
C ALA A 152 -0.26 15.00 -27.29
N LEU A 153 -0.95 15.21 -26.18
CA LEU A 153 -1.48 16.51 -25.76
C LEU A 153 -0.36 17.50 -25.45
N ALA A 154 0.68 17.08 -24.73
CA ALA A 154 1.88 17.86 -24.44
C ALA A 154 2.55 18.37 -25.73
N GLY A 155 2.63 17.51 -26.75
CA GLY A 155 3.18 17.85 -28.06
C GLY A 155 2.28 18.75 -28.92
N ARG A 156 0.95 18.70 -28.74
CA ARG A 156 0.02 19.67 -29.36
C ARG A 156 0.10 21.03 -28.67
N LEU A 157 0.20 21.02 -27.34
CA LEU A 157 0.22 22.24 -26.55
C LEU A 157 1.53 23.03 -26.74
N SER A 158 2.68 22.35 -26.74
CA SER A 158 3.96 23.02 -27.04
C SER A 158 3.97 23.63 -28.43
N ARG A 159 3.33 22.97 -29.42
CA ARG A 159 3.14 23.53 -30.76
C ARG A 159 2.25 24.76 -30.76
N ARG A 160 1.13 24.75 -30.02
CA ARG A 160 0.22 25.89 -29.94
C ARG A 160 0.85 27.08 -29.21
N MET A 161 1.53 26.84 -28.09
CA MET A 161 2.13 27.89 -27.27
C MET A 161 3.33 28.59 -27.94
N LEU A 162 4.11 27.88 -28.73
CA LEU A 162 5.31 28.43 -29.40
C LEU A 162 5.11 28.64 -30.91
N GLY A 163 3.99 28.18 -31.49
CA GLY A 163 3.73 28.26 -32.93
C GLY A 163 3.34 29.65 -33.42
N THR A 164 3.02 30.57 -32.51
CA THR A 164 2.77 31.98 -32.81
C THR A 164 4.06 32.78 -33.04
N VAL A 165 5.22 32.20 -32.69
CA VAL A 165 6.54 32.84 -32.81
C VAL A 165 7.25 32.33 -34.06
N PRO A 166 7.68 33.22 -34.99
CA PRO A 166 8.36 32.78 -36.19
C PRO A 166 9.73 32.14 -35.89
N PRO A 167 10.21 31.19 -36.71
CA PRO A 167 11.57 30.68 -36.61
C PRO A 167 12.61 31.81 -36.66
N GLY A 168 13.70 31.69 -35.90
CA GLY A 168 14.76 32.72 -35.82
C GLY A 168 14.40 34.01 -35.08
N ALA A 169 13.15 34.15 -34.62
CA ALA A 169 12.65 35.24 -33.79
C ALA A 169 13.58 35.70 -32.66
N LEU A 170 14.25 34.76 -31.99
CA LEU A 170 15.08 35.02 -30.82
C LEU A 170 16.58 35.01 -31.15
N ALA A 171 16.96 34.85 -32.42
CA ALA A 171 18.36 34.75 -32.81
C ALA A 171 19.15 36.04 -32.52
N ALA A 172 18.53 37.20 -32.77
CA ALA A 172 19.12 38.51 -32.48
C ALA A 172 19.34 38.70 -30.96
N THR A 173 18.29 38.49 -30.16
CA THR A 173 18.40 38.57 -28.69
C THR A 173 19.40 37.57 -28.12
N LEU A 174 19.49 36.35 -28.67
CA LEU A 174 20.48 35.36 -28.26
C LEU A 174 21.92 35.82 -28.49
N ALA A 175 22.17 36.63 -29.52
CA ALA A 175 23.47 37.24 -29.80
C ALA A 175 23.82 38.40 -28.84
N GLU A 176 22.85 38.91 -28.09
CA GLU A 176 23.08 40.00 -27.13
C GLU A 176 23.28 39.47 -25.69
N VAL A 177 22.91 38.21 -25.42
CA VAL A 177 22.87 37.66 -24.05
C VAL A 177 24.11 36.84 -23.69
N ASP A 178 24.73 37.15 -22.56
CA ASP A 178 25.69 36.23 -21.96
C ASP A 178 24.97 35.10 -21.16
N LEU A 179 25.00 33.89 -21.73
CA LEU A 179 24.47 32.69 -21.06
C LEU A 179 25.41 32.11 -19.99
N PHE A 180 26.58 32.71 -19.73
CA PHE A 180 27.43 32.39 -18.59
C PHE A 180 27.25 33.43 -17.47
N SER A 181 27.30 33.01 -16.20
CA SER A 181 27.08 33.93 -15.07
C SER A 181 28.19 35.00 -15.01
N PRO A 182 27.87 36.31 -14.89
CA PRO A 182 28.85 37.39 -15.00
C PRO A 182 29.88 37.46 -13.85
N ARG A 183 29.55 36.96 -12.66
CA ARG A 183 30.44 37.02 -11.49
C ARG A 183 30.31 35.73 -10.68
N GLU A 184 31.44 35.11 -10.37
CA GLU A 184 31.51 34.22 -9.21
C GLU A 184 31.28 35.12 -7.97
N ARG A 185 30.01 35.34 -7.55
CA ARG A 185 29.67 36.10 -6.33
C ARG A 185 30.14 35.31 -5.09
N TYR A 186 31.42 35.41 -4.78
CA TYR A 186 31.97 34.93 -3.52
C TYR A 186 32.85 36.06 -3.01
N THR A 187 32.47 36.71 -1.90
CA THR A 187 33.43 37.18 -0.90
C THR A 187 32.87 37.95 0.29
N GLN A 188 31.58 38.32 0.36
CA GLN A 188 31.06 38.98 1.56
C GLN A 188 29.76 38.34 2.04
N VAL A 189 29.89 37.49 3.06
CA VAL A 189 28.76 37.07 3.89
C VAL A 189 28.65 38.11 5.00
N ASP A 190 27.82 39.13 4.80
CA ASP A 190 27.46 40.03 5.90
C ASP A 190 26.68 39.24 6.96
N GLY A 191 26.75 39.64 8.23
CA GLY A 191 26.17 38.89 9.36
C GLY A 191 24.65 38.63 9.24
N ILE A 192 23.94 39.41 8.42
CA ILE A 192 22.50 39.28 8.17
C ILE A 192 22.18 38.21 7.11
N VAL A 193 23.13 37.86 6.24
CA VAL A 193 22.89 36.94 5.11
C VAL A 193 22.57 35.52 5.57
N LEU A 194 23.21 35.04 6.63
CA LEU A 194 22.97 33.71 7.19
C LEU A 194 21.55 33.54 7.76
N PRO A 195 21.04 34.41 8.67
CA PRO A 195 19.67 34.31 9.16
C PRO A 195 18.63 34.54 8.05
N THR A 196 18.88 35.44 7.09
CA THR A 196 17.97 35.62 5.93
C THR A 196 17.95 34.39 5.04
N ALA A 197 19.11 33.79 4.72
CA ALA A 197 19.17 32.56 3.92
C ALA A 197 18.48 31.38 4.62
N ALA A 198 18.64 31.27 5.95
CA ALA A 198 17.97 30.27 6.77
C ALA A 198 16.44 30.38 6.70
N LEU A 199 15.90 31.62 6.75
CA LEU A 199 14.46 31.89 6.62
C LEU A 199 13.95 31.64 5.18
N VAL A 200 14.71 32.05 4.17
CA VAL A 200 14.39 31.81 2.76
C VAL A 200 14.41 30.31 2.45
N ALA A 201 15.31 29.52 3.04
CA ALA A 201 15.33 28.07 2.87
C ALA A 201 14.02 27.42 3.34
N LEU A 202 13.50 27.81 4.50
CA LEU A 202 12.25 27.28 5.04
C LEU A 202 11.04 27.61 4.15
N THR A 203 10.95 28.87 3.73
CA THR A 203 9.79 29.38 2.97
C THR A 203 9.79 28.92 1.51
N ARG A 204 10.97 28.89 0.87
CA ARG A 204 11.09 28.58 -0.57
C ARG A 204 11.32 27.09 -0.86
N TYR A 205 11.95 26.36 0.05
CA TYR A 205 12.37 24.97 -0.15
C TYR A 205 11.81 23.99 0.89
N GLY A 206 10.70 24.35 1.56
CA GLY A 206 10.07 23.49 2.57
C GLY A 206 9.77 22.07 2.08
N ASP A 207 9.33 21.90 0.83
CA ASP A 207 9.10 20.58 0.23
C ASP A 207 10.40 19.78 0.07
N ARG A 208 11.49 20.42 -0.34
CA ARG A 208 12.83 19.80 -0.47
C ARG A 208 13.44 19.42 0.88
N ILE A 209 13.09 20.15 1.94
CA ILE A 209 13.56 19.89 3.31
C ILE A 209 12.88 18.65 3.89
N LEU A 210 11.57 18.51 3.66
CA LEU A 210 10.76 17.43 4.26
C LEU A 210 10.88 16.09 3.53
N LEU A 211 11.07 16.09 2.20
CA LEU A 211 11.00 14.84 1.42
C LEU A 211 12.00 13.76 1.84
N PRO A 212 13.31 14.03 2.06
CA PRO A 212 14.26 12.98 2.44
C PRO A 212 13.85 12.28 3.73
N ALA A 213 13.37 13.07 4.69
CA ALA A 213 12.86 12.58 5.96
C ALA A 213 11.55 11.77 5.76
N ALA A 214 10.63 12.25 4.92
CA ALA A 214 9.39 11.56 4.61
C ALA A 214 9.61 10.22 3.88
N LEU A 215 10.49 10.17 2.88
CA LEU A 215 10.85 8.92 2.19
C LEU A 215 11.48 7.91 3.14
N LEU A 216 12.42 8.36 3.99
CA LEU A 216 13.05 7.50 4.97
C LEU A 216 12.02 6.96 5.98
N MET A 217 11.09 7.82 6.43
CA MET A 217 10.00 7.40 7.32
C MET A 217 9.09 6.33 6.67
N LEU A 218 8.79 6.45 5.38
CA LEU A 218 7.94 5.46 4.68
C LEU A 218 8.68 4.17 4.34
N PHE A 219 10.00 4.22 4.09
CA PHE A 219 10.79 3.08 3.58
C PHE A 219 11.60 2.34 4.64
N LEU A 220 11.73 2.86 5.87
CA LEU A 220 12.37 2.13 6.95
C LEU A 220 11.45 1.05 7.50
N ASP A 221 11.93 -0.19 7.48
CA ASP A 221 11.27 -1.33 8.09
C ASP A 221 11.23 -1.20 9.63
N GLU A 222 10.24 -1.84 10.25
CA GLU A 222 10.07 -2.00 11.71
C GLU A 222 11.39 -2.23 12.49
N PRO A 223 12.26 -3.21 12.12
CA PRO A 223 13.50 -3.47 12.87
C PRO A 223 14.52 -2.32 12.83
N ALA A 224 14.53 -1.49 11.78
CA ALA A 224 15.40 -0.32 11.72
C ALA A 224 14.87 0.81 12.63
N ARG A 225 13.55 0.87 12.84
CA ARG A 225 12.89 1.80 13.76
C ARG A 225 13.09 1.40 15.22
N ASP A 226 13.14 0.10 15.52
CA ASP A 226 13.41 -0.41 16.87
C ASP A 226 14.77 0.06 17.44
N VAL A 227 15.79 0.20 16.58
CA VAL A 227 17.12 0.72 16.95
C VAL A 227 17.09 2.21 17.29
N LEU A 228 16.16 2.97 16.71
CA LEU A 228 16.00 4.41 16.91
C LEU A 228 15.09 4.77 18.12
N GLY A 229 14.47 3.77 18.74
CA GLY A 229 13.59 3.89 19.90
C GLY A 229 12.10 3.79 19.55
N ARG A 230 11.36 2.95 20.29
CA ARG A 230 9.91 2.73 20.06
C ARG A 230 9.09 4.00 20.33
N GLY A 231 8.19 4.31 19.41
CA GLY A 231 7.10 5.27 19.58
C GLY A 231 7.22 6.55 18.74
N TRP A 232 6.13 7.32 18.70
CA TRP A 232 5.97 8.56 17.92
C TRP A 232 7.13 9.58 18.11
N GLN A 233 7.80 9.54 19.26
CA GLN A 233 8.94 10.41 19.58
C GLN A 233 10.18 10.05 18.76
N GLY A 234 10.51 8.76 18.59
CA GLY A 234 11.66 8.34 17.79
C GLY A 234 11.50 8.69 16.31
N GLU A 235 10.28 8.53 15.79
CA GLU A 235 9.93 8.92 14.42
C GLU A 235 10.01 10.43 14.20
N LEU A 236 9.53 11.24 15.15
CA LEU A 236 9.68 12.69 15.13
C LEU A 236 11.14 13.14 15.19
N TRP A 237 11.97 12.45 15.98
CA TRP A 237 13.40 12.74 16.05
C TRP A 237 14.09 12.45 14.72
N LEU A 238 13.82 11.29 14.11
CA LEU A 238 14.35 10.98 12.79
C LEU A 238 13.93 12.02 11.75
N LEU A 239 12.63 12.35 11.73
CA LEU A 239 12.11 13.36 10.81
C LEU A 239 12.79 14.72 11.05
N GLY A 240 12.87 15.14 12.31
CA GLY A 240 13.45 16.42 12.72
C GLY A 240 14.94 16.52 12.40
N VAL A 241 15.74 15.50 12.70
CA VAL A 241 17.19 15.49 12.46
C VAL A 241 17.49 15.50 10.96
N ILE A 242 16.82 14.67 10.17
CA ILE A 242 17.04 14.62 8.71
C ILE A 242 16.54 15.91 8.05
N SER A 243 15.41 16.46 8.50
CA SER A 243 14.91 17.75 8.01
C SER A 243 15.85 18.90 8.39
N LEU A 244 16.38 18.92 9.61
CA LEU A 244 17.35 19.94 10.06
C LEU A 244 18.65 19.87 9.25
N LEU A 245 19.16 18.66 9.00
CA LEU A 245 20.36 18.44 8.19
C LEU A 245 20.13 18.90 6.75
N THR A 246 18.95 18.59 6.18
CA THR A 246 18.59 19.03 4.83
C THR A 246 18.38 20.55 4.77
N TRP A 247 17.78 21.15 5.79
CA TRP A 247 17.63 22.61 5.91
C TRP A 247 18.99 23.31 6.03
N ALA A 248 19.92 22.78 6.81
CA ALA A 248 21.28 23.29 6.91
C ALA A 248 22.01 23.23 5.55
N LEU A 249 21.86 22.12 4.82
CA LEU A 249 22.38 21.98 3.45
C LEU A 249 21.76 23.00 2.49
N MET A 250 20.44 23.22 2.52
CA MET A 250 19.76 24.20 1.66
C MET A 250 20.15 25.63 2.00
N THR A 251 20.29 25.95 3.29
CA THR A 251 20.76 27.26 3.77
C THR A 251 22.19 27.52 3.32
N LEU A 252 23.07 26.53 3.46
CA LEU A 252 24.44 26.61 2.96
C LEU A 252 24.46 26.74 1.43
N GLY A 253 23.53 26.09 0.74
CA GLY A 253 23.30 26.22 -0.70
C GLY A 253 22.95 27.66 -1.08
N LEU A 254 22.00 28.29 -0.42
CA LEU A 254 21.62 29.68 -0.69
C LEU A 254 22.79 30.66 -0.50
N ILE A 255 23.69 30.39 0.44
CA ILE A 255 24.90 31.20 0.67
C ILE A 255 25.96 30.91 -0.41
N HIS A 256 26.02 29.67 -0.90
CA HIS A 256 26.99 29.22 -1.90
C HIS A 256 26.27 28.77 -3.18
N GLU A 257 26.13 29.68 -4.15
CA GLU A 257 25.43 29.42 -5.44
C GLU A 257 25.82 28.07 -6.07
N ARG A 258 27.09 27.69 -6.00
CA ARG A 258 27.61 26.39 -6.46
C ARG A 258 26.95 25.18 -5.79
N LEU A 259 26.78 25.21 -4.47
CA LEU A 259 26.13 24.13 -3.73
C LEU A 259 24.63 24.11 -4.03
N LEU A 260 24.00 25.28 -4.19
CA LEU A 260 22.60 25.37 -4.61
C LEU A 260 22.38 24.70 -5.97
N GLU A 261 23.26 24.93 -6.95
CA GLU A 261 23.16 24.26 -8.25
C GLU A 261 23.20 22.73 -8.15
N LEU A 262 24.04 22.19 -7.26
CA LEU A 262 24.13 20.75 -7.02
C LEU A 262 22.82 20.22 -6.41
N LEU A 263 22.32 20.89 -5.38
CA LEU A 263 21.07 20.54 -4.70
C LEU A 263 19.86 20.68 -5.63
N GLU A 264 19.82 21.72 -6.47
CA GLU A 264 18.80 21.87 -7.50
C GLU A 264 18.87 20.77 -8.54
N THR A 265 20.08 20.30 -8.90
CA THR A 265 20.23 19.19 -9.86
C THR A 265 19.69 17.89 -9.29
N VAL A 266 19.98 17.59 -8.03
CA VAL A 266 19.41 16.41 -7.33
C VAL A 266 17.89 16.56 -7.16
N GLY A 267 17.44 17.74 -6.77
CA GLY A 267 16.02 18.06 -6.57
C GLY A 267 15.18 17.88 -7.84
N ARG A 268 15.77 17.88 -9.04
CA ARG A 268 15.03 17.64 -10.30
C ARG A 268 14.41 16.25 -10.39
N ILE A 269 14.99 15.26 -9.73
CA ILE A 269 14.45 13.89 -9.72
C ILE A 269 13.07 13.86 -9.03
N PHE A 270 12.85 14.78 -8.08
CA PHE A 270 11.71 14.75 -7.17
C PHE A 270 10.77 15.95 -7.31
N PHE A 271 11.23 17.11 -7.77
CA PHE A 271 10.51 18.39 -7.64
C PHE A 271 10.30 19.15 -8.95
N VAL A 272 10.45 18.49 -10.10
CA VAL A 272 10.14 19.11 -11.41
C VAL A 272 8.88 18.51 -12.00
N GLY A 273 8.04 19.35 -12.60
CA GLY A 273 6.81 18.92 -13.27
C GLY A 273 5.99 17.91 -12.45
N PRO A 274 5.65 16.73 -13.00
CA PRO A 274 4.82 15.74 -12.32
C PRO A 274 5.47 15.06 -11.10
N GLN A 275 6.80 14.97 -11.01
CA GLN A 275 7.45 14.31 -9.87
C GLN A 275 7.16 15.04 -8.56
N ARG A 276 6.96 16.37 -8.64
CA ARG A 276 6.65 17.22 -7.49
C ARG A 276 5.36 16.80 -6.78
N LEU A 277 4.34 16.38 -7.55
CA LEU A 277 3.07 15.91 -6.98
C LEU A 277 3.24 14.59 -6.23
N VAL A 278 4.05 13.67 -6.77
CA VAL A 278 4.38 12.40 -6.08
C VAL A 278 5.12 12.68 -4.77
N SER A 279 6.06 13.63 -4.78
CA SER A 279 6.78 14.07 -3.58
C SER A 279 5.85 14.68 -2.52
N TRP A 280 4.89 15.52 -2.92
CA TRP A 280 3.90 16.07 -2.00
C TRP A 280 3.00 15.01 -1.38
N LEU A 281 2.58 14.02 -2.17
CA LEU A 281 1.81 12.88 -1.67
C LEU A 281 2.61 12.08 -0.63
N VAL A 282 3.89 11.80 -0.90
CA VAL A 282 4.80 11.13 0.05
C VAL A 282 4.93 11.92 1.35
N ILE A 283 5.12 13.25 1.27
CA ILE A 283 5.21 14.11 2.45
C ILE A 283 3.89 14.11 3.23
N ALA A 284 2.75 14.18 2.55
CA ALA A 284 1.44 14.12 3.19
C ALA A 284 1.22 12.78 3.91
N LEU A 285 1.55 11.65 3.27
CA LEU A 285 1.46 10.31 3.87
C LEU A 285 2.35 10.17 5.09
N ALA A 286 3.59 10.67 5.04
CA ALA A 286 4.47 10.72 6.21
C ALA A 286 3.88 11.58 7.34
N GLY A 287 3.28 12.73 7.02
CA GLY A 287 2.58 13.58 7.98
C GLY A 287 1.40 12.87 8.65
N LEU A 288 0.56 12.19 7.87
CA LEU A 288 -0.57 11.40 8.39
C LEU A 288 -0.08 10.26 9.30
N ARG A 289 1.06 9.64 8.95
CA ARG A 289 1.73 8.62 9.77
C ARG A 289 2.21 9.18 11.12
N LEU A 290 2.84 10.36 11.11
CA LEU A 290 3.27 11.05 12.35
C LEU A 290 2.11 11.43 13.25
N MET A 291 0.97 11.79 12.67
CA MET A 291 -0.27 12.05 13.40
C MET A 291 -0.87 10.80 14.05
N GLN A 292 -0.20 9.64 13.93
CA GLN A 292 -0.64 8.35 14.43
C GLN A 292 -2.06 8.02 13.93
N LEU A 293 -2.37 8.44 12.70
CA LEU A 293 -3.60 8.02 12.04
C LEU A 293 -3.48 6.53 11.82
N HIS A 294 -4.23 5.81 12.66
CA HIS A 294 -4.20 4.36 12.79
C HIS A 294 -4.13 3.65 11.43
N TYR A 295 -4.94 4.12 10.49
CA TYR A 295 -5.04 3.66 9.09
C TYR A 295 -3.72 3.70 8.31
N VAL A 296 -2.98 4.81 8.39
CA VAL A 296 -1.73 4.98 7.63
C VAL A 296 -0.63 4.14 8.26
N ASN A 297 -0.56 4.12 9.60
CA ASN A 297 0.37 3.26 10.32
C ASN A 297 0.14 1.79 9.95
N TYR A 298 -1.12 1.33 9.92
CA TYR A 298 -1.45 -0.02 9.50
C TYR A 298 -0.97 -0.40 8.10
N LEU A 299 -1.09 0.53 7.15
CA LEU A 299 -0.72 0.29 5.77
C LEU A 299 0.81 0.08 5.62
N PHE A 300 1.62 0.80 6.41
CA PHE A 300 3.07 0.82 6.29
C PHE A 300 3.83 -0.03 7.34
N ASP A 301 3.26 -0.24 8.53
CA ASP A 301 3.87 -1.04 9.62
C ASP A 301 3.77 -2.54 9.36
N GLY A 302 2.86 -2.95 8.46
CA GLY A 302 2.73 -4.33 8.06
C GLY A 302 3.99 -4.92 7.42
N GLY A 303 4.96 -4.13 6.95
CA GLY A 303 6.10 -4.64 6.16
C GLY A 303 5.70 -4.93 4.71
N ALA A 304 4.73 -4.16 4.18
CA ALA A 304 4.25 -4.26 2.81
C ALA A 304 5.23 -3.55 1.85
N SER A 305 6.24 -4.29 1.39
CA SER A 305 7.15 -3.89 0.31
C SER A 305 6.41 -3.43 -0.95
N VAL A 306 5.18 -3.91 -1.15
CA VAL A 306 4.31 -3.58 -2.27
C VAL A 306 4.03 -2.07 -2.38
N LEU A 307 3.80 -1.36 -1.27
CA LEU A 307 3.55 0.09 -1.30
C LEU A 307 4.78 0.89 -1.73
N VAL A 308 5.96 0.45 -1.29
CA VAL A 308 7.24 1.01 -1.73
C VAL A 308 7.39 0.85 -3.25
N VAL A 309 7.02 -0.32 -3.78
CA VAL A 309 7.01 -0.58 -5.22
C VAL A 309 6.03 0.34 -5.96
N TYR A 310 4.82 0.58 -5.43
CA TYR A 310 3.88 1.55 -6.02
C TYR A 310 4.46 2.97 -6.06
N VAL A 311 5.08 3.43 -4.96
CA VAL A 311 5.73 4.76 -4.91
C VAL A 311 6.88 4.84 -5.91
N LEU A 312 7.71 3.80 -6.01
CA LEU A 312 8.81 3.74 -6.98
C LEU A 312 8.28 3.79 -8.43
N LEU A 313 7.25 3.02 -8.74
CA LEU A 313 6.63 2.99 -10.08
C LEU A 313 6.00 4.34 -10.44
N ALA A 314 5.39 5.04 -9.47
CA ALA A 314 4.89 6.39 -9.65
C ALA A 314 6.02 7.37 -9.99
N TYR A 315 7.16 7.30 -9.30
CA TYR A 315 8.34 8.11 -9.64
C TYR A 315 8.91 7.76 -11.02
N VAL A 316 9.04 6.48 -11.38
CA VAL A 316 9.53 6.06 -12.71
C VAL A 316 8.62 6.64 -13.80
N THR A 317 7.31 6.51 -13.64
CA THR A 317 6.31 7.03 -14.59
C THR A 317 6.35 8.56 -14.69
N ALA A 318 6.39 9.26 -13.54
CA ALA A 318 6.45 10.71 -13.48
C ALA A 318 7.76 11.26 -14.07
N CYS A 319 8.89 10.58 -13.81
CA CYS A 319 10.18 10.87 -14.44
C CYS A 319 10.09 10.72 -15.95
N PHE A 320 9.64 9.56 -16.42
CA PHE A 320 9.52 9.26 -17.85
C PHE A 320 8.66 10.30 -18.58
N TYR A 321 7.46 10.59 -18.08
CA TYR A 321 6.56 11.58 -18.67
C TYR A 321 7.10 13.01 -18.60
N GLY A 322 7.66 13.42 -17.46
CA GLY A 322 8.20 14.76 -17.26
C GLY A 322 9.37 15.07 -18.19
N PHE A 323 10.33 14.14 -18.29
CA PHE A 323 11.48 14.30 -19.19
C PHE A 323 11.08 14.42 -20.66
N TRP A 324 10.09 13.65 -21.10
CA TRP A 324 9.58 13.74 -22.47
C TRP A 324 8.88 15.07 -22.74
N SER A 325 8.09 15.56 -21.78
CA SER A 325 7.43 16.86 -21.88
C SER A 325 8.46 17.98 -22.03
N ASP A 326 9.51 17.99 -21.21
CA ASP A 326 10.60 18.97 -21.29
C ASP A 326 11.36 18.87 -22.63
N LEU A 327 11.59 17.65 -23.13
CA LEU A 327 12.21 17.42 -24.43
C LEU A 327 11.36 17.98 -25.59
N LEU A 328 10.04 17.81 -25.53
CA LEU A 328 9.11 18.35 -26.55
C LEU A 328 9.15 19.88 -26.58
N LEU A 329 9.16 20.53 -25.42
CA LEU A 329 9.28 21.99 -25.31
C LEU A 329 10.65 22.48 -25.83
N ALA A 330 11.74 21.89 -25.35
CA ALA A 330 13.09 22.30 -25.72
C ALA A 330 13.37 22.13 -27.23
N ARG A 331 12.83 21.06 -27.84
CA ARG A 331 12.89 20.87 -29.31
C ARG A 331 12.12 21.93 -30.09
N ARG A 332 11.03 22.46 -29.53
CA ARG A 332 10.22 23.50 -30.18
C ARG A 332 10.81 24.89 -30.03
N MET A 333 11.55 25.15 -28.96
CA MET A 333 12.30 26.39 -28.79
C MET A 333 13.55 26.46 -29.68
N LEU A 334 14.15 25.33 -30.03
CA LEU A 334 15.41 25.28 -30.78
C LEU A 334 15.36 26.04 -32.13
N PRO A 335 14.33 25.90 -32.98
CA PRO A 335 14.20 26.68 -34.22
C PRO A 335 13.95 28.18 -33.99
N LEU A 336 13.42 28.59 -32.84
CA LEU A 336 13.20 30.01 -32.52
C LEU A 336 14.53 30.73 -32.26
N LEU A 337 15.54 29.98 -31.80
CA LEU A 337 16.88 30.45 -31.44
C LEU A 337 17.85 30.39 -32.64
N ALA A 338 17.45 29.76 -33.74
CA ALA A 338 18.28 29.50 -34.91
C ALA A 338 18.10 30.60 -35.97
N GLY A 339 19.16 31.35 -36.29
CA GLY A 339 19.18 32.24 -37.46
C GLY A 339 19.70 31.49 -38.70
N GLY A 340 18.81 30.86 -39.48
CA GLY A 340 19.20 30.15 -40.71
C GLY A 340 19.93 28.81 -40.51
N GLU A 341 20.02 28.01 -41.58
CA GLU A 341 19.93 26.54 -41.60
C GLU A 341 21.02 25.68 -40.90
N GLY A 342 20.56 24.56 -40.31
CA GLY A 342 21.26 23.27 -40.40
C GLY A 342 22.10 22.80 -39.19
N GLY A 343 21.49 22.02 -38.29
CA GLY A 343 22.21 21.10 -37.39
C GLY A 343 22.14 21.45 -35.89
N GLY A 344 21.96 20.45 -35.04
CA GLY A 344 21.62 20.57 -33.61
C GLY A 344 22.65 21.22 -32.66
N ARG A 345 23.59 22.02 -33.18
CA ARG A 345 24.54 22.86 -32.45
C ARG A 345 24.53 24.26 -33.09
N TYR A 346 24.17 25.26 -32.30
CA TYR A 346 24.09 26.66 -32.73
C TYR A 346 25.24 27.44 -32.13
N HIS A 347 26.00 28.14 -32.97
CA HIS A 347 27.02 29.06 -32.52
C HIS A 347 26.40 30.44 -32.35
N TYR A 348 26.67 31.09 -31.22
CA TYR A 348 26.24 32.45 -30.95
C TYR A 348 27.45 33.26 -30.49
N ARG A 349 27.51 34.53 -30.90
CA ARG A 349 28.56 35.49 -30.51
C ARG A 349 27.86 36.59 -29.70
N VAL A 350 28.48 37.01 -28.61
CA VAL A 350 27.94 38.06 -27.73
C VAL A 350 28.47 39.43 -28.17
N CYS A 351 27.59 40.44 -28.31
CA CYS A 351 28.01 41.84 -28.41
C CYS A 351 28.46 42.37 -27.05
N LEU A 352 29.70 42.85 -26.98
CA LEU A 352 30.15 43.78 -25.94
C LEU A 352 29.73 45.15 -26.46
N ASP A 353 28.72 45.80 -25.90
CA ASP A 353 28.39 47.16 -26.34
C ASP A 353 29.39 48.16 -25.71
N PRO A 354 30.21 48.88 -26.50
CA PRO A 354 31.03 49.97 -26.05
C PRO A 354 30.29 51.27 -26.37
N ALA A 355 29.29 51.63 -25.57
CA ALA A 355 28.66 52.95 -25.68
C ALA A 355 29.33 53.93 -24.70
N THR A 356 30.47 54.49 -25.11
CA THR A 356 30.75 55.90 -24.81
C THR A 356 30.51 56.67 -26.10
N PRO A 357 29.48 57.53 -26.17
CA PRO A 357 29.29 58.40 -27.33
C PRO A 357 30.49 59.34 -27.46
N ASP A 358 30.91 59.57 -28.70
CA ASP A 358 31.91 60.51 -29.18
C ASP A 358 32.37 61.58 -28.17
N THR A 359 33.47 61.32 -27.50
CA THR A 359 34.41 62.38 -27.10
C THR A 359 35.80 61.88 -27.47
N GLY A 360 36.50 62.63 -28.32
CA GLY A 360 37.80 62.26 -28.89
C GLY A 360 38.90 62.12 -27.84
N ALA A 361 38.88 61.01 -27.10
CA ALA A 361 39.89 60.64 -26.13
C ALA A 361 40.68 59.42 -26.61
N ASP A 362 41.99 59.54 -26.45
CA ASP A 362 43.09 58.67 -26.85
C ASP A 362 42.84 57.16 -26.59
N PRO A 363 43.03 56.26 -27.58
CA PRO A 363 42.81 54.81 -27.43
C PRO A 363 43.78 54.11 -26.45
N ALA A 364 44.76 54.82 -25.88
CA ALA A 364 45.69 54.28 -24.89
C ALA A 364 45.18 54.32 -23.43
N ALA A 365 44.05 54.98 -23.15
CA ALA A 365 43.51 55.15 -21.79
C ALA A 365 42.28 54.29 -21.45
N VAL A 366 41.85 53.39 -22.36
CA VAL A 366 40.78 52.43 -22.05
C VAL A 366 41.37 51.26 -21.28
N GLY A 367 41.35 51.37 -19.95
CA GLY A 367 41.64 50.26 -19.05
C GLY A 367 40.86 49.02 -19.47
N THR A 368 41.59 47.90 -19.65
CA THR A 368 41.12 46.56 -20.01
C THR A 368 39.64 46.34 -19.72
N VAL A 369 38.80 46.41 -20.76
CA VAL A 369 37.38 46.03 -20.67
C VAL A 369 37.34 44.55 -20.31
N ARG A 370 37.04 44.25 -19.05
CA ARG A 370 36.89 42.86 -18.59
C ARG A 370 35.62 42.29 -19.24
N PRO A 371 35.69 41.14 -19.93
CA PRO A 371 34.49 40.50 -20.45
C PRO A 371 33.51 40.24 -19.31
N ALA A 372 32.21 40.44 -19.56
CA ALA A 372 31.16 40.29 -18.56
C ALA A 372 31.19 38.91 -17.89
N SER A 373 31.63 37.86 -18.60
CA SER A 373 31.95 36.55 -18.03
C SER A 373 33.39 36.11 -18.32
N SER A 374 33.89 35.13 -17.56
CA SER A 374 35.24 34.59 -17.72
C SER A 374 35.42 33.65 -18.93
N VAL A 375 34.44 33.60 -19.83
CA VAL A 375 34.38 32.73 -21.00
C VAL A 375 34.58 33.59 -22.25
N MET A 376 35.45 33.15 -23.16
CA MET A 376 35.73 33.81 -24.45
C MET A 376 34.44 34.01 -25.25
N THR A 377 34.35 35.14 -25.95
CA THR A 377 33.20 35.52 -26.79
C THR A 377 33.06 34.64 -28.04
N GLU A 378 34.17 34.11 -28.55
CA GLU A 378 34.21 33.19 -29.68
C GLU A 378 34.21 31.71 -29.27
N GLY A 379 33.68 30.84 -30.14
CA GLY A 379 33.63 29.39 -29.90
C GLY A 379 32.54 28.93 -28.93
N ARG A 380 31.57 29.80 -28.61
CA ARG A 380 30.39 29.43 -27.81
C ARG A 380 29.41 28.62 -28.67
N SER A 381 28.75 27.65 -28.04
CA SER A 381 27.72 26.86 -28.70
C SER A 381 26.58 26.51 -27.77
N LEU A 382 25.37 26.47 -28.32
CA LEU A 382 24.13 26.04 -27.69
C LEU A 382 23.64 24.78 -28.40
N ALA A 383 23.34 23.72 -27.66
CA ALA A 383 22.83 22.48 -28.21
C ALA A 383 21.71 21.91 -27.36
N LEU A 384 20.82 21.14 -27.97
CA LEU A 384 19.84 20.37 -27.20
C LEU A 384 20.57 19.27 -26.41
N HIS A 385 20.37 19.29 -25.11
CA HIS A 385 20.81 18.27 -24.19
C HIS A 385 19.73 17.19 -24.10
N GLY A 386 20.11 15.91 -24.10
CA GLY A 386 19.17 14.77 -24.11
C GLY A 386 18.25 14.64 -22.90
N ALA A 387 18.34 15.56 -21.93
CA ALA A 387 17.47 15.69 -20.75
C ALA A 387 16.37 16.75 -20.88
N GLY A 388 16.03 17.22 -22.09
CA GLY A 388 15.10 18.35 -22.27
C GLY A 388 15.68 19.69 -21.80
N ARG A 389 17.01 19.85 -21.88
CA ARG A 389 17.75 21.06 -21.49
C ARG A 389 18.52 21.63 -22.67
N PHE A 390 19.06 22.82 -22.51
CA PHE A 390 20.07 23.37 -23.39
C PHE A 390 21.45 23.24 -22.76
N LYS A 391 22.38 22.64 -23.51
CA LYS A 391 23.80 22.58 -23.19
C LYS A 391 24.48 23.79 -23.82
N ILE A 392 25.14 24.58 -23.00
CA ILE A 392 25.97 25.70 -23.44
C ILE A 392 27.43 25.31 -23.23
N GLU A 393 28.24 25.44 -24.27
CA GLU A 393 29.67 25.19 -24.24
C GLU A 393 30.43 26.46 -24.63
N GLY A 394 31.57 26.71 -24.00
CA GLY A 394 32.49 27.79 -24.34
C GLY A 394 33.90 27.49 -23.87
N LEU A 395 34.83 28.41 -24.11
CA LEU A 395 36.24 28.27 -23.70
C LEU A 395 36.62 29.39 -22.72
N HIS A 396 37.29 29.05 -21.62
CA HIS A 396 37.95 30.04 -20.77
C HIS A 396 39.24 30.53 -21.44
N SER A 397 39.60 31.79 -21.21
CA SER A 397 40.92 32.30 -21.64
C SER A 397 42.04 31.42 -21.04
N PRO A 398 43.09 31.08 -21.82
CA PRO A 398 44.20 30.24 -21.35
C PRO A 398 44.81 30.75 -20.03
N ASP A 399 45.01 32.06 -19.93
CA ASP A 399 45.65 32.70 -18.78
C ASP A 399 44.75 32.65 -17.54
N TYR A 400 43.44 32.85 -17.74
CA TYR A 400 42.46 32.75 -16.66
C TYR A 400 42.33 31.30 -16.18
N ALA A 401 42.33 30.34 -17.10
CA ALA A 401 42.20 28.93 -16.78
C ALA A 401 43.38 28.41 -15.95
N GLN A 402 44.59 28.84 -16.31
CA GLN A 402 45.82 28.50 -15.61
C GLN A 402 45.89 29.19 -14.23
N ARG A 403 45.52 30.47 -14.15
CA ARG A 403 45.51 31.25 -12.90
C ARG A 403 44.52 30.71 -11.86
N GLU A 404 43.33 30.28 -12.28
CA GLU A 404 42.26 29.79 -11.40
C GLU A 404 42.24 28.25 -11.22
N GLY A 405 43.17 27.55 -11.86
CA GLY A 405 43.23 26.08 -11.88
C GLY A 405 41.92 25.46 -12.36
N ILE A 406 41.32 26.02 -13.41
CA ILE A 406 40.05 25.54 -14.01
C ILE A 406 40.30 24.86 -15.35
N GLU A 407 39.37 24.00 -15.74
CA GLU A 407 39.36 23.42 -17.07
C GLU A 407 39.13 24.50 -18.12
N ARG A 408 39.80 24.36 -19.28
CA ARG A 408 39.68 25.31 -20.39
C ARG A 408 38.28 25.34 -21.03
N ARG A 409 37.46 24.30 -20.81
CA ARG A 409 36.08 24.21 -21.30
C ARG A 409 35.08 24.68 -20.24
N ALA A 410 34.28 25.68 -20.57
CA ALA A 410 33.16 26.14 -19.77
C ALA A 410 31.89 25.40 -20.20
N LEU A 411 31.10 24.92 -19.22
CA LEU A 411 29.84 24.22 -19.45
C LEU A 411 28.74 24.82 -18.57
N ALA A 412 27.58 25.07 -19.17
CA ALA A 412 26.35 25.43 -18.45
C ALA A 412 25.15 24.65 -19.01
N PHE A 413 24.17 24.38 -18.16
CA PHE A 413 22.94 23.68 -18.52
C PHE A 413 21.73 24.49 -18.09
N LEU A 414 20.93 24.95 -19.04
CA LEU A 414 19.74 25.75 -18.77
C LEU A 414 18.47 24.99 -19.19
N THR A 415 17.41 25.09 -18.38
CA THR A 415 16.06 24.71 -18.82
C THR A 415 15.50 25.75 -19.80
N ALA A 416 14.41 25.41 -20.48
CA ALA A 416 13.64 26.36 -21.29
C ALA A 416 13.33 27.66 -20.53
N GLN A 417 12.83 27.54 -19.30
CA GLN A 417 12.52 28.67 -18.43
C GLN A 417 13.76 29.52 -18.09
N GLN A 418 14.86 28.87 -17.70
CA GLN A 418 16.10 29.58 -17.33
C GLN A 418 16.70 30.31 -18.53
N LEU A 419 16.66 29.69 -19.72
CA LEU A 419 17.10 30.32 -20.95
C LEU A 419 16.23 31.54 -21.29
N SER A 420 14.91 31.38 -21.32
CA SER A 420 13.99 32.49 -21.62
C SER A 420 14.06 33.63 -20.60
N CYS A 421 14.35 33.32 -19.33
CA CYS A 421 14.52 34.33 -18.29
C CYS A 421 15.75 35.21 -18.57
N ARG A 422 16.88 34.60 -18.96
CA ARG A 422 18.09 35.35 -19.33
C ARG A 422 17.91 36.16 -20.61
N LEU A 423 17.21 35.59 -21.59
CA LEU A 423 16.84 36.33 -22.80
C LEU A 423 15.98 37.56 -22.45
N ARG A 424 15.04 37.44 -21.51
CA ARG A 424 14.22 38.57 -21.08
C ARG A 424 15.06 39.67 -20.46
N THR A 425 15.93 39.32 -19.50
CA THR A 425 16.75 40.30 -18.81
C THR A 425 17.58 41.13 -19.79
N ALA A 426 18.17 40.50 -20.81
CA ALA A 426 18.91 41.26 -21.83
C ALA A 426 17.99 42.10 -22.73
N ALA A 427 16.83 41.59 -23.13
CA ALA A 427 15.88 42.36 -23.94
C ALA A 427 15.28 43.56 -23.17
N GLU A 428 15.25 43.50 -21.83
CA GLU A 428 14.89 44.64 -20.96
C GLU A 428 16.01 45.69 -20.88
N GLU A 429 17.27 45.28 -21.09
CA GLU A 429 18.45 46.15 -21.09
C GLU A 429 18.70 46.82 -22.45
N SER A 430 18.28 46.21 -23.57
CA SER A 430 18.54 46.71 -24.94
C SER A 430 17.44 47.60 -25.57
N ASP A 431 16.42 48.02 -24.80
CA ASP A 431 15.34 48.96 -25.19
C ASP A 431 14.54 48.63 -26.48
N GLY A 432 14.68 47.41 -27.01
CA GLY A 432 14.00 46.95 -28.23
C GLY A 432 12.57 46.46 -27.99
N THR A 433 11.57 47.33 -28.16
CA THR A 433 10.14 47.07 -27.86
C THR A 433 9.56 45.81 -28.54
N THR A 434 9.96 45.49 -29.77
CA THR A 434 9.43 44.35 -30.54
C THR A 434 10.03 43.00 -30.10
N SER A 435 11.30 42.97 -29.69
CA SER A 435 11.98 41.75 -29.22
C SER A 435 11.51 41.35 -27.82
N LEU A 436 11.23 42.36 -26.98
CA LEU A 436 10.80 42.17 -25.60
C LEU A 436 9.42 41.50 -25.48
N ALA A 437 8.47 41.87 -26.34
CA ALA A 437 7.14 41.24 -26.36
C ALA A 437 7.23 39.73 -26.70
N LEU A 438 8.06 39.40 -27.69
CA LEU A 438 8.25 38.04 -28.18
C LEU A 438 8.95 37.15 -27.13
N VAL A 439 9.98 37.69 -26.48
CA VAL A 439 10.70 37.02 -25.38
C VAL A 439 9.77 36.80 -24.19
N ARG A 440 8.91 37.77 -23.87
CA ARG A 440 7.89 37.63 -22.80
C ARG A 440 6.91 36.51 -23.10
N ASP A 441 6.44 36.38 -24.35
CA ASP A 441 5.53 35.29 -24.72
C ASP A 441 6.19 33.92 -24.65
N VAL A 442 7.43 33.79 -25.13
CA VAL A 442 8.21 32.55 -25.01
C VAL A 442 8.50 32.22 -23.53
N GLN A 443 8.80 33.22 -22.71
CA GLN A 443 9.01 33.01 -21.27
C GLN A 443 7.73 32.57 -20.56
N ARG A 444 6.58 33.20 -20.86
CA ARG A 444 5.28 32.79 -20.31
C ARG A 444 4.99 31.33 -20.67
N ALA A 445 5.17 30.96 -21.93
CA ALA A 445 5.03 29.58 -22.39
C ALA A 445 5.97 28.62 -21.62
N ALA A 446 7.25 28.99 -21.48
CA ALA A 446 8.24 28.17 -20.77
C ALA A 446 7.98 28.07 -19.25
N MET A 447 7.33 29.06 -18.62
CA MET A 447 6.94 29.03 -17.20
C MET A 447 5.64 28.25 -16.97
N ILE A 448 4.65 28.39 -17.84
CA ILE A 448 3.32 27.77 -17.67
C ILE A 448 3.35 26.29 -18.08
N TYR A 449 4.20 25.92 -19.04
CA TYR A 449 4.17 24.56 -19.60
C TYR A 449 4.46 23.45 -18.57
N PRO A 450 5.56 23.48 -17.76
CA PRO A 450 5.82 22.41 -16.80
C PRO A 450 4.72 22.17 -15.74
N PRO A 451 4.16 23.19 -15.05
CA PRO A 451 3.07 22.96 -14.10
C PRO A 451 1.80 22.48 -14.80
N LEU A 452 1.52 22.96 -16.02
CA LEU A 452 0.38 22.50 -16.80
C LEU A 452 0.51 21.04 -17.23
N MET A 453 1.71 20.57 -17.56
CA MET A 453 1.98 19.15 -17.85
C MET A 453 1.83 18.27 -16.60
N ALA A 454 2.20 18.78 -15.42
CA ALA A 454 1.98 18.09 -14.15
C ALA A 454 0.47 17.93 -13.85
N ILE A 455 -0.30 19.01 -13.99
CA ILE A 455 -1.77 18.99 -13.84
C ILE A 455 -2.38 18.02 -14.84
N LEU A 456 -1.95 18.07 -16.10
CA LEU A 456 -2.45 17.19 -17.15
C LEU A 456 -2.21 15.71 -16.83
N ALA A 457 -1.02 15.34 -16.35
CA ALA A 457 -0.73 13.97 -15.93
C ALA A 457 -1.66 13.53 -14.80
N PHE A 458 -1.90 14.40 -13.82
CA PHE A 458 -2.80 14.12 -12.71
C PHE A 458 -4.27 14.01 -13.15
N VAL A 459 -4.72 14.86 -14.06
CA VAL A 459 -6.09 14.81 -14.59
C VAL A 459 -6.32 13.53 -15.40
N ILE A 460 -5.40 13.17 -16.30
CA ILE A 460 -5.56 11.98 -17.15
C ILE A 460 -5.54 10.68 -16.32
N LEU A 461 -4.74 10.61 -15.26
CA LEU A 461 -4.70 9.43 -14.38
C LEU A 461 -5.80 9.46 -13.31
N GLY A 462 -6.01 10.62 -12.70
CA GLY A 462 -6.84 10.82 -11.53
C GLY A 462 -8.33 10.91 -11.84
N VAL A 463 -8.74 11.56 -12.93
CA VAL A 463 -10.18 11.66 -13.28
C VAL A 463 -10.77 10.28 -13.58
N PRO A 464 -10.18 9.42 -14.44
CA PRO A 464 -10.74 8.11 -14.68
C PRO A 464 -10.73 7.21 -13.43
N ALA A 465 -9.73 7.37 -12.55
CA ALA A 465 -9.69 6.65 -11.27
C ALA A 465 -10.77 7.16 -10.30
N TYR A 466 -10.97 8.47 -10.20
CA TYR A 466 -12.00 9.09 -9.37
C TYR A 466 -13.42 8.73 -9.84
N VAL A 467 -13.68 8.85 -11.14
CA VAL A 467 -14.93 8.39 -11.76
C VAL A 467 -15.12 6.89 -11.52
N GLY A 468 -14.05 6.11 -11.66
CA GLY A 468 -14.02 4.70 -11.29
C GLY A 468 -14.37 4.46 -9.81
N ILE A 469 -14.02 5.36 -8.90
CA ILE A 469 -14.34 5.23 -7.47
C ILE A 469 -15.80 5.58 -7.17
N VAL A 470 -16.26 6.70 -7.73
CA VAL A 470 -17.54 7.32 -7.38
C VAL A 470 -18.70 6.70 -8.14
N ASP A 471 -18.52 6.34 -9.42
CA ASP A 471 -19.62 5.98 -10.32
C ASP A 471 -19.77 4.49 -10.61
N THR A 472 -18.85 3.64 -10.16
CA THR A 472 -18.88 2.20 -10.47
C THR A 472 -19.85 1.42 -9.61
N ILE A 473 -20.41 0.37 -10.20
CA ILE A 473 -21.29 -0.56 -9.49
C ILE A 473 -20.44 -1.53 -8.68
N GLN A 474 -20.76 -1.71 -7.41
CA GLN A 474 -20.10 -2.69 -6.57
C GLN A 474 -20.74 -4.08 -6.79
N PRO A 475 -19.99 -5.14 -7.14
CA PRO A 475 -20.51 -6.51 -7.14
C PRO A 475 -20.71 -7.04 -5.71
N ALA A 476 -21.65 -7.97 -5.54
CA ALA A 476 -21.82 -8.65 -4.27
C ALA A 476 -20.66 -9.61 -3.99
N ALA A 477 -20.13 -9.57 -2.77
CA ALA A 477 -19.16 -10.57 -2.33
C ALA A 477 -19.83 -11.89 -2.00
N LEU A 478 -21.09 -11.87 -1.56
CA LEU A 478 -21.92 -13.04 -1.30
C LEU A 478 -23.28 -12.85 -1.96
N GLU A 479 -23.69 -13.84 -2.76
CA GLU A 479 -25.00 -13.88 -3.40
C GLU A 479 -25.77 -15.08 -2.88
N ILE A 480 -26.96 -14.82 -2.37
CA ILE A 480 -27.85 -15.80 -1.75
C ILE A 480 -29.10 -15.90 -2.62
N ARG A 481 -29.49 -17.13 -2.96
CA ARG A 481 -30.77 -17.42 -3.62
C ARG A 481 -31.71 -18.01 -2.57
N PRO A 482 -32.81 -17.35 -2.23
CA PRO A 482 -33.81 -17.89 -1.34
C PRO A 482 -34.37 -19.18 -1.93
N ALA A 483 -34.16 -20.27 -1.20
CA ALA A 483 -35.05 -21.42 -1.24
C ALA A 483 -35.87 -21.38 0.07
N PRO A 484 -37.09 -21.93 0.10
CA PRO A 484 -37.81 -22.10 1.35
C PRO A 484 -36.99 -23.01 2.27
N SER A 485 -36.50 -22.49 3.39
CA SER A 485 -35.79 -23.28 4.40
C SER A 485 -36.06 -22.75 5.81
N GLY A 486 -36.36 -23.66 6.73
CA GLY A 486 -36.55 -23.39 8.16
C GLY A 486 -35.25 -23.44 8.99
N GLY A 487 -34.08 -23.22 8.36
CA GLY A 487 -32.78 -23.67 8.87
C GLY A 487 -32.52 -25.13 8.47
N SER A 488 -31.26 -25.52 8.32
CA SER A 488 -30.86 -26.89 7.97
C SER A 488 -30.32 -27.70 9.14
N TYR A 489 -30.11 -27.05 10.29
CA TYR A 489 -29.59 -27.66 11.52
C TYR A 489 -30.48 -27.32 12.71
N ASP A 490 -30.89 -28.33 13.48
CA ASP A 490 -31.76 -28.24 14.65
C ASP A 490 -30.96 -28.29 15.95
N LEU A 491 -30.50 -27.12 16.39
CA LEU A 491 -29.73 -27.00 17.63
C LEU A 491 -30.43 -27.58 18.87
N ALA A 492 -31.77 -27.58 18.93
CA ALA A 492 -32.49 -28.19 20.05
C ALA A 492 -32.30 -29.72 20.04
N ALA A 493 -32.50 -30.35 18.88
CA ALA A 493 -32.25 -31.77 18.69
C ALA A 493 -30.78 -32.16 18.94
N ALA A 494 -29.82 -31.32 18.56
CA ALA A 494 -28.40 -31.56 18.85
C ALA A 494 -28.09 -31.53 20.36
N LEU A 495 -28.66 -30.57 21.10
CA LEU A 495 -28.48 -30.46 22.54
C LEU A 495 -29.11 -31.64 23.31
N GLU A 496 -30.23 -32.17 22.81
CA GLU A 496 -30.89 -33.39 23.29
C GLU A 496 -30.15 -34.69 22.88
N GLY A 497 -29.11 -34.60 22.04
CA GLY A 497 -28.41 -35.76 21.50
C GLY A 497 -29.19 -36.55 20.43
N ARG A 498 -30.18 -35.93 19.80
CA ARG A 498 -31.08 -36.55 18.79
C ARG A 498 -30.67 -36.27 17.35
N GLU A 499 -29.95 -35.19 17.07
CA GLU A 499 -29.60 -34.80 15.70
C GLU A 499 -28.30 -35.47 15.22
N HIS A 500 -28.32 -35.99 13.99
CA HIS A 500 -27.15 -36.61 13.36
C HIS A 500 -27.02 -36.27 11.87
N PRO A 501 -26.35 -35.16 11.53
CA PRO A 501 -25.84 -34.95 10.17
C PRO A 501 -24.65 -35.89 9.90
N ALA A 502 -24.50 -36.33 8.65
CA ALA A 502 -23.43 -37.23 8.21
C ALA A 502 -22.04 -36.63 8.51
N SER A 503 -21.44 -37.06 9.61
CA SER A 503 -20.11 -36.63 10.06
C SER A 503 -19.32 -37.83 10.55
N SER A 504 -17.98 -37.68 10.63
CA SER A 504 -17.09 -38.69 11.22
C SER A 504 -17.21 -38.82 12.74
N CYS A 505 -17.96 -37.94 13.40
CA CYS A 505 -18.21 -37.97 14.83
C CYS A 505 -19.60 -38.55 15.12
N GLU A 506 -19.66 -39.42 16.12
CA GLU A 506 -20.93 -39.84 16.72
C GLU A 506 -21.51 -38.68 17.57
N PRO A 507 -22.84 -38.61 17.72
CA PRO A 507 -23.46 -37.59 18.56
C PRO A 507 -23.08 -37.84 20.03
N PRO A 508 -22.99 -36.79 20.86
CA PRO A 508 -22.62 -36.95 22.26
C PRO A 508 -23.62 -37.84 22.99
N ALA A 509 -23.13 -38.93 23.60
CA ALA A 509 -23.99 -39.84 24.36
C ALA A 509 -24.68 -39.10 25.52
N PRO A 510 -25.82 -39.61 26.03
CA PRO A 510 -26.45 -39.04 27.22
C PRO A 510 -25.45 -38.93 28.38
N GLY A 511 -25.39 -37.77 29.03
CA GLY A 511 -24.45 -37.44 30.10
C GLY A 511 -23.08 -36.91 29.65
N GLN A 512 -22.73 -37.00 28.35
CA GLN A 512 -21.52 -36.35 27.82
C GLN A 512 -21.69 -34.82 27.71
N PRO A 513 -20.61 -34.03 27.72
CA PRO A 513 -20.73 -32.59 27.58
C PRO A 513 -21.23 -32.18 26.20
N ARG A 514 -22.02 -31.11 26.12
CA ARG A 514 -22.35 -30.38 24.90
C ARG A 514 -21.59 -29.07 24.91
N ILE A 515 -20.83 -28.77 23.85
CA ILE A 515 -19.93 -27.61 23.80
C ILE A 515 -20.44 -26.57 22.79
N ALA A 516 -20.63 -25.34 23.27
CA ALA A 516 -20.92 -24.16 22.46
C ALA A 516 -19.72 -23.19 22.54
N LEU A 517 -19.22 -22.73 21.40
CA LEU A 517 -17.99 -21.95 21.33
C LEU A 517 -18.22 -20.58 20.69
N ALA A 518 -17.84 -19.51 21.38
CA ALA A 518 -17.77 -18.15 20.87
C ALA A 518 -16.32 -17.78 20.55
N LEU A 519 -16.05 -17.48 19.29
CA LEU A 519 -14.75 -17.05 18.77
C LEU A 519 -14.78 -15.53 18.55
N SER A 520 -14.02 -14.82 19.38
CA SER A 520 -13.98 -13.35 19.35
C SER A 520 -13.35 -12.80 18.07
N GLY A 521 -13.48 -11.50 17.86
CA GLY A 521 -12.79 -10.74 16.84
C GLY A 521 -11.46 -10.14 17.29
N GLY A 522 -10.73 -9.57 16.33
CA GLY A 522 -9.36 -9.09 16.52
C GLY A 522 -8.39 -9.47 15.39
N GLY A 523 -8.87 -9.76 14.18
CA GLY A 523 -8.04 -10.15 13.03
C GLY A 523 -7.16 -11.38 13.30
N THR A 524 -5.89 -11.34 12.87
CA THR A 524 -4.94 -12.46 12.94
C THR A 524 -4.82 -13.07 14.33
N ARG A 525 -4.74 -12.25 15.40
CA ARG A 525 -4.61 -12.80 16.76
C ARG A 525 -5.81 -13.63 17.18
N ALA A 526 -7.02 -13.20 16.78
CA ALA A 526 -8.25 -13.88 17.13
C ALA A 526 -8.47 -15.13 16.27
N ALA A 527 -8.06 -15.08 15.00
CA ALA A 527 -8.03 -16.24 14.11
C ALA A 527 -7.10 -17.34 14.67
N MET A 528 -5.87 -16.97 15.05
CA MET A 528 -4.90 -17.87 15.68
C MET A 528 -5.38 -18.42 17.02
N HIS A 529 -5.99 -17.59 17.85
CA HIS A 529 -6.54 -18.02 19.13
C HIS A 529 -7.72 -19.00 18.94
N GLY A 530 -8.62 -18.72 17.99
CA GLY A 530 -9.72 -19.62 17.65
C GLY A 530 -9.24 -20.97 17.12
N TYR A 531 -8.23 -20.97 16.23
CA TYR A 531 -7.54 -22.19 15.80
C TYR A 531 -6.97 -22.98 16.98
N ALA A 532 -6.25 -22.32 17.89
CA ALA A 532 -5.58 -22.98 18.99
C ALA A 532 -6.57 -23.60 19.99
N VAL A 533 -7.69 -22.91 20.28
CA VAL A 533 -8.77 -23.45 21.14
C VAL A 533 -9.46 -24.66 20.48
N LEU A 534 -9.79 -24.56 19.18
CA LEU A 534 -10.38 -25.69 18.45
C LEU A 534 -9.45 -26.90 18.39
N ARG A 535 -8.14 -26.69 18.17
CA ARG A 535 -7.13 -27.75 18.20
C ARG A 535 -6.98 -28.36 19.60
N GLY A 536 -7.05 -27.55 20.65
CA GLY A 536 -7.06 -28.02 22.04
C GLY A 536 -8.26 -28.93 22.33
N LEU A 537 -9.46 -28.56 21.89
CA LEU A 537 -10.64 -29.42 22.00
C LEU A 537 -10.47 -30.74 21.25
N ALA A 538 -9.82 -30.75 20.09
CA ALA A 538 -9.52 -31.97 19.35
C ALA A 538 -8.46 -32.83 20.03
N ALA A 539 -7.42 -32.22 20.62
CA ALA A 539 -6.39 -32.92 21.36
C ALA A 539 -6.96 -33.64 22.59
N ASP A 540 -7.94 -33.03 23.25
CA ASP A 540 -8.62 -33.57 24.43
C ASP A 540 -9.81 -34.48 24.08
N GLY A 541 -9.99 -34.82 22.79
CA GLY A 541 -11.06 -35.71 22.33
C GLY A 541 -12.48 -35.12 22.40
N GLN A 542 -12.61 -33.81 22.65
CA GLN A 542 -13.88 -33.12 22.84
C GLN A 542 -14.43 -32.48 21.55
N ILE A 543 -13.70 -32.50 20.43
CA ILE A 543 -14.14 -31.84 19.19
C ILE A 543 -15.47 -32.39 18.64
N CYS A 544 -15.78 -33.66 18.90
CA CYS A 544 -17.06 -34.27 18.51
C CYS A 544 -18.24 -33.70 19.31
N ASN A 545 -18.00 -33.22 20.53
CA ASN A 545 -18.99 -32.64 21.43
C ASN A 545 -19.35 -31.18 21.10
N LEU A 546 -18.72 -30.60 20.09
CA LEU A 546 -19.00 -29.24 19.62
C LEU A 546 -20.31 -29.20 18.83
N VAL A 547 -21.33 -28.55 19.40
CA VAL A 547 -22.68 -28.46 18.81
C VAL A 547 -22.98 -27.10 18.18
N ALA A 548 -22.29 -26.04 18.62
CA ALA A 548 -22.49 -24.69 18.11
C ALA A 548 -21.21 -23.85 18.15
N VAL A 549 -20.98 -23.05 17.11
CA VAL A 549 -19.86 -22.11 17.02
C VAL A 549 -20.34 -20.76 16.47
N SER A 550 -19.99 -19.67 17.13
CA SER A 550 -20.25 -18.30 16.69
C SER A 550 -18.93 -17.55 16.51
N GLY A 551 -18.74 -16.90 15.38
CA GLY A 551 -17.51 -16.18 15.03
C GLY A 551 -17.74 -14.72 14.69
N VAL A 552 -16.76 -13.87 15.05
CA VAL A 552 -16.67 -12.45 14.67
C VAL A 552 -15.27 -12.17 14.13
N SER A 553 -15.14 -11.40 13.05
CA SER A 553 -13.83 -10.94 12.53
C SER A 553 -12.83 -12.11 12.38
N GLY A 554 -11.64 -12.02 12.98
CA GLY A 554 -10.67 -13.13 13.13
C GLY A 554 -11.26 -14.48 13.53
N GLY A 555 -12.16 -14.52 14.52
CA GLY A 555 -12.84 -15.75 14.94
C GLY A 555 -13.77 -16.32 13.87
N ALA A 556 -14.36 -15.46 13.02
CA ALA A 556 -15.13 -15.89 11.87
C ALA A 556 -14.26 -16.50 10.77
N ALA A 557 -13.03 -16.03 10.57
CA ALA A 557 -12.07 -16.69 9.67
C ALA A 557 -11.70 -18.10 10.16
N ALA A 558 -11.43 -18.25 11.47
CA ALA A 558 -11.17 -19.56 12.06
C ALA A 558 -12.38 -20.51 11.91
N LEU A 559 -13.59 -20.01 12.19
CA LEU A 559 -14.83 -20.75 11.97
C LEU A 559 -15.02 -21.12 10.48
N GLY A 560 -14.71 -20.22 9.55
CA GLY A 560 -14.82 -20.44 8.11
C GLY A 560 -13.96 -21.59 7.64
N TYR A 561 -12.67 -21.61 8.01
CA TYR A 561 -11.77 -22.71 7.68
C TYR A 561 -12.23 -24.01 8.32
N PHE A 562 -12.57 -23.98 9.61
CA PHE A 562 -13.04 -25.16 10.34
C PHE A 562 -14.32 -25.76 9.72
N ALA A 563 -15.25 -24.91 9.30
CA ALA A 563 -16.49 -25.32 8.65
C ALA A 563 -16.24 -26.02 7.30
N VAL A 564 -15.40 -25.44 6.45
CA VAL A 564 -15.09 -26.05 5.13
C VAL A 564 -14.34 -27.37 5.28
N HIS A 565 -13.45 -27.47 6.27
CA HIS A 565 -12.62 -28.66 6.51
C HIS A 565 -13.13 -29.58 7.63
N GLN A 566 -14.42 -29.47 7.99
CA GLN A 566 -14.99 -30.21 9.13
C GLN A 566 -14.75 -31.73 9.02
N GLY A 567 -14.80 -32.31 7.82
CA GLY A 567 -14.68 -33.77 7.64
C GLY A 567 -13.28 -34.31 7.97
N ALA A 568 -12.25 -33.46 7.93
CA ALA A 568 -10.89 -33.82 8.31
C ALA A 568 -10.55 -33.37 9.75
N LEU A 569 -11.11 -32.25 10.20
CA LEU A 569 -10.79 -31.63 11.49
C LEU A 569 -11.65 -32.17 12.65
N ARG A 570 -12.90 -32.55 12.38
CA ARG A 570 -13.87 -33.02 13.37
C ARG A 570 -13.94 -34.55 13.34
N THR A 571 -12.85 -35.16 13.79
CA THR A 571 -12.65 -36.62 13.83
C THR A 571 -12.30 -37.06 15.25
N PRO A 572 -12.61 -38.30 15.67
CA PRO A 572 -12.26 -38.80 17.01
C PRO A 572 -10.76 -38.85 17.28
N ARG A 573 -9.94 -38.89 16.23
CA ARG A 573 -8.48 -38.84 16.31
C ARG A 573 -7.97 -37.64 15.53
N LEU A 574 -7.18 -36.80 16.19
CA LEU A 574 -6.57 -35.61 15.61
C LEU A 574 -5.71 -35.95 14.38
N ASP A 575 -6.09 -35.47 13.19
CA ASP A 575 -5.26 -35.50 11.99
C ASP A 575 -4.30 -34.31 11.97
N ALA A 576 -3.06 -34.55 12.40
CA ALA A 576 -2.04 -33.51 12.50
C ALA A 576 -1.88 -32.73 11.19
N LYS A 577 -1.95 -33.39 10.02
CA LYS A 577 -1.75 -32.72 8.74
C LYS A 577 -2.86 -31.71 8.43
N ALA A 578 -4.11 -32.07 8.72
CA ALA A 578 -5.25 -31.18 8.53
C ALA A 578 -5.20 -29.97 9.48
N TRP A 579 -4.84 -30.21 10.75
CA TRP A 579 -4.69 -29.13 11.74
C TRP A 579 -3.50 -28.22 11.44
N ASP A 580 -2.39 -28.74 10.93
CA ASP A 580 -1.23 -27.94 10.52
C ASP A 580 -1.56 -27.05 9.32
N ALA A 581 -2.36 -27.55 8.37
CA ALA A 581 -2.89 -26.75 7.26
C ALA A 581 -3.81 -25.62 7.77
N PHE A 582 -4.65 -25.89 8.77
CA PHE A 582 -5.48 -24.87 9.42
C PHE A 582 -4.62 -23.78 10.08
N GLY A 583 -3.63 -24.18 10.88
CA GLY A 583 -2.70 -23.24 11.48
C GLY A 583 -2.03 -22.36 10.43
N LYS A 584 -1.50 -22.97 9.36
CA LYS A 584 -0.84 -22.25 8.27
C LYS A 584 -1.75 -21.22 7.62
N ALA A 585 -2.99 -21.59 7.29
CA ALA A 585 -3.97 -20.67 6.71
C ALA A 585 -4.25 -19.46 7.61
N MET A 586 -4.27 -19.61 8.94
CA MET A 586 -4.48 -18.49 9.87
C MET A 586 -3.25 -17.57 10.00
N THR A 587 -2.08 -18.01 9.53
CA THR A 587 -0.84 -17.22 9.48
C THR A 587 -0.60 -16.52 8.15
N ASP A 588 -1.37 -16.84 7.12
CA ASP A 588 -1.20 -16.27 5.78
C ASP A 588 -1.47 -14.76 5.76
N PRO A 589 -0.69 -13.97 4.97
CA PRO A 589 -0.78 -12.52 4.96
C PRO A 589 -1.88 -12.01 4.01
N PHE A 590 -3.15 -12.32 4.28
CA PHE A 590 -4.29 -11.95 3.42
C PHE A 590 -4.33 -10.46 3.06
N ILE A 591 -3.82 -9.57 3.93
CA ILE A 591 -3.72 -8.13 3.64
C ILE A 591 -2.79 -7.82 2.46
N ASP A 592 -1.68 -8.55 2.33
CA ASP A 592 -0.70 -8.35 1.26
C ASP A 592 -1.30 -8.73 -0.10
N ASP A 593 -2.15 -9.77 -0.13
CA ASP A 593 -2.88 -10.19 -1.32
C ASP A 593 -3.94 -9.16 -1.75
N VAL A 594 -4.64 -8.55 -0.78
CA VAL A 594 -5.57 -7.46 -1.07
C VAL A 594 -4.85 -6.19 -1.58
N LEU A 595 -3.68 -5.86 -1.02
CA LEU A 595 -2.85 -4.73 -1.45
C LEU A 595 -2.22 -4.97 -2.84
N ALA A 596 -1.78 -6.19 -3.10
CA ALA A 596 -1.30 -6.62 -4.41
C ALA A 596 -2.39 -6.46 -5.48
N ALA A 597 -3.62 -6.89 -5.17
CA ALA A 597 -4.76 -6.81 -6.07
C ALA A 597 -5.21 -5.37 -6.38
N GLN A 598 -4.80 -4.34 -5.62
CA GLN A 598 -5.16 -2.95 -5.91
C GLN A 598 -4.72 -2.51 -7.31
N SER A 599 -3.63 -3.08 -7.82
CA SER A 599 -3.13 -2.80 -9.16
C SER A 599 -3.95 -3.43 -10.27
N SER A 600 -4.80 -4.42 -9.99
CA SER A 600 -5.65 -5.03 -11.01
C SER A 600 -6.63 -4.00 -11.59
N LEU A 601 -6.86 -4.03 -12.90
CA LEU A 601 -7.80 -3.09 -13.53
C LEU A 601 -9.23 -3.27 -13.01
N ARG A 602 -9.65 -4.48 -12.61
CA ARG A 602 -10.99 -4.64 -11.97
C ARG A 602 -11.14 -3.88 -10.67
N VAL A 603 -10.05 -3.67 -9.92
CA VAL A 603 -10.06 -2.94 -8.66
C VAL A 603 -9.82 -1.45 -8.88
N SER A 604 -8.98 -1.06 -9.85
CA SER A 604 -8.69 0.36 -10.11
C SER A 604 -9.76 1.06 -10.96
N TYR A 605 -10.24 0.43 -12.03
CA TYR A 605 -11.13 1.05 -13.04
C TYR A 605 -12.45 0.27 -13.29
N GLY A 606 -12.56 -0.97 -12.81
CA GLY A 606 -13.74 -1.83 -13.02
C GLY A 606 -13.78 -2.55 -14.37
N ARG A 607 -14.80 -3.39 -14.58
CA ARG A 607 -15.04 -4.17 -15.80
C ARG A 607 -16.51 -4.15 -16.24
N PHE A 608 -16.75 -4.50 -17.51
CA PHE A 608 -18.11 -4.65 -18.06
C PHE A 608 -18.70 -6.06 -17.88
N SER A 609 -18.09 -6.91 -17.06
CA SER A 609 -18.59 -8.25 -16.74
C SER A 609 -18.71 -8.43 -15.23
N TRP A 610 -19.71 -9.20 -14.81
CA TRP A 610 -19.86 -9.62 -13.41
C TRP A 610 -18.85 -10.72 -13.06
N ARG A 611 -18.73 -10.96 -11.76
CA ARG A 611 -17.78 -11.81 -11.04
C ARG A 611 -17.42 -13.15 -11.75
N ASN A 612 -16.16 -13.54 -11.62
CA ASN A 612 -15.68 -14.88 -11.98
C ASN A 612 -15.78 -15.81 -10.76
N ASP A 613 -16.02 -17.09 -11.01
CA ASP A 613 -15.84 -18.13 -9.99
C ASP A 613 -14.36 -18.26 -9.64
N VAL A 614 -14.11 -18.58 -8.37
CA VAL A 614 -12.76 -18.71 -7.83
C VAL A 614 -12.60 -20.07 -7.18
N CYS A 615 -11.46 -20.71 -7.43
CA CYS A 615 -10.93 -21.84 -6.67
C CYS A 615 -11.96 -22.88 -6.18
N GLY A 616 -12.58 -23.59 -7.13
CA GLY A 616 -13.52 -24.68 -6.81
C GLY A 616 -14.97 -24.26 -6.59
N GLU A 617 -15.30 -22.96 -6.67
CA GLU A 617 -16.69 -22.52 -6.76
C GLU A 617 -17.37 -23.04 -8.04
N THR A 618 -18.66 -23.35 -7.93
CA THR A 618 -19.46 -23.78 -9.07
C THR A 618 -19.58 -22.66 -10.11
N PRO A 619 -19.25 -22.93 -11.39
CA PRO A 619 -19.25 -21.91 -12.41
C PRO A 619 -20.58 -21.16 -12.54
N ARG A 620 -20.58 -19.83 -12.44
CA ARG A 620 -21.74 -18.97 -12.68
C ARG A 620 -21.63 -18.29 -14.05
N PRO A 621 -22.72 -18.21 -14.82
CA PRO A 621 -22.69 -17.54 -16.10
C PRO A 621 -22.36 -16.05 -15.92
N TYR A 622 -21.34 -15.57 -16.65
CA TYR A 622 -20.95 -14.17 -16.69
C TYR A 622 -22.13 -13.32 -17.16
N ALA A 623 -22.77 -12.60 -16.25
CA ALA A 623 -23.65 -11.53 -16.67
C ALA A 623 -22.78 -10.39 -17.23
N ARG A 624 -23.17 -9.80 -18.37
CA ARG A 624 -22.59 -8.53 -18.81
C ARG A 624 -23.22 -7.39 -18.00
N VAL A 625 -22.43 -6.36 -17.70
CA VAL A 625 -22.96 -5.09 -17.23
C VAL A 625 -23.52 -4.38 -18.46
N GLU A 626 -24.82 -4.11 -18.49
CA GLU A 626 -25.45 -3.38 -19.59
C GLU A 626 -25.09 -1.89 -19.54
N GLY A 627 -24.77 -1.30 -20.70
CA GLY A 627 -24.50 0.12 -20.87
C GLY A 627 -23.03 0.46 -21.18
N TRP A 628 -22.82 1.64 -21.78
CA TRP A 628 -21.48 2.20 -22.03
C TRP A 628 -20.84 2.78 -20.76
N PHE A 629 -21.65 2.96 -19.70
CA PHE A 629 -21.27 3.55 -18.41
C PHE A 629 -22.32 3.16 -17.34
N PRO A 630 -21.95 2.82 -16.08
CA PRO A 630 -20.62 2.61 -15.49
C PRO A 630 -20.25 1.12 -15.25
N PRO A 631 -18.94 0.76 -15.25
CA PRO A 631 -18.49 -0.63 -15.07
C PRO A 631 -18.65 -1.16 -13.63
N ALA A 632 -18.62 -2.48 -13.47
CA ALA A 632 -18.58 -3.17 -12.18
C ALA A 632 -17.15 -3.18 -11.60
N ARG A 633 -16.97 -2.59 -10.42
CA ARG A 633 -15.65 -2.47 -9.78
C ARG A 633 -15.55 -3.37 -8.56
N THR A 634 -14.62 -4.32 -8.61
CA THR A 634 -14.30 -5.19 -7.48
C THR A 634 -13.70 -4.36 -6.36
N ARG A 635 -14.26 -4.49 -5.16
CA ARG A 635 -13.78 -3.79 -3.96
C ARG A 635 -12.85 -4.71 -3.16
N SER A 636 -12.02 -4.17 -2.28
CA SER A 636 -11.04 -4.98 -1.52
C SER A 636 -11.67 -6.06 -0.65
N GLY A 637 -12.86 -5.83 -0.07
CA GLY A 637 -13.61 -6.88 0.65
C GLY A 637 -14.01 -8.07 -0.23
N THR A 638 -14.23 -7.85 -1.54
CA THR A 638 -14.45 -8.94 -2.50
C THR A 638 -13.17 -9.73 -2.75
N ILE A 639 -12.01 -9.08 -2.78
CA ILE A 639 -10.71 -9.77 -2.91
C ILE A 639 -10.45 -10.65 -1.69
N LEU A 640 -10.71 -10.15 -0.47
CA LEU A 640 -10.62 -10.95 0.75
C LEU A 640 -11.53 -12.19 0.67
N ALA A 641 -12.76 -12.03 0.17
CA ALA A 641 -13.69 -13.15 0.00
C ALA A 641 -13.22 -14.15 -1.06
N GLU A 642 -12.63 -13.70 -2.16
CA GLU A 642 -12.03 -14.59 -3.16
C GLU A 642 -10.81 -15.34 -2.60
N ASP A 643 -9.97 -14.66 -1.81
CA ASP A 643 -8.81 -15.23 -1.16
C ASP A 643 -9.19 -16.30 -0.11
N PHE A 644 -10.17 -16.00 0.74
CA PHE A 644 -10.70 -16.97 1.70
C PHE A 644 -11.25 -18.21 1.00
N VAL A 645 -11.95 -18.06 -0.14
CA VAL A 645 -12.43 -19.22 -0.90
C VAL A 645 -11.26 -20.01 -1.48
N CYS A 646 -10.22 -19.35 -2.00
CA CYS A 646 -9.04 -20.03 -2.52
C CYS A 646 -8.20 -20.73 -1.47
N THR A 647 -8.12 -20.15 -0.28
CA THR A 647 -7.29 -20.64 0.82
C THR A 647 -8.04 -21.65 1.69
N PHE A 648 -9.34 -21.45 1.95
CA PHE A 648 -10.16 -22.33 2.80
C PHE A 648 -10.90 -23.39 1.99
N GLY A 649 -11.13 -23.16 0.70
CA GLY A 649 -11.90 -24.05 -0.17
C GLY A 649 -13.38 -23.69 -0.29
N ALA A 650 -14.08 -24.46 -1.13
CA ALA A 650 -15.51 -24.33 -1.35
C ALA A 650 -16.31 -25.21 -0.37
N GLY A 651 -17.27 -24.63 0.34
CA GLY A 651 -18.19 -25.32 1.24
C GLY A 651 -19.37 -24.44 1.62
N THR A 652 -20.50 -25.04 1.97
CA THR A 652 -21.75 -24.32 2.28
C THR A 652 -22.21 -24.60 3.71
N LEU A 653 -22.94 -23.65 4.30
CA LEU A 653 -23.38 -23.76 5.71
C LEU A 653 -24.40 -24.87 5.94
N ASP A 654 -25.19 -25.22 4.91
CA ASP A 654 -26.28 -26.19 5.03
C ASP A 654 -25.81 -27.63 5.27
N GLN A 655 -24.55 -27.93 4.94
CA GLN A 655 -23.95 -29.26 5.08
C GLN A 655 -23.19 -29.42 6.41
N LEU A 656 -23.21 -28.41 7.28
CA LEU A 656 -22.40 -28.42 8.49
C LEU A 656 -23.03 -29.29 9.58
N PRO A 657 -22.23 -30.13 10.26
CA PRO A 657 -22.75 -31.00 11.31
C PRO A 657 -22.89 -30.34 12.68
N PHE A 658 -22.87 -29.01 12.72
CA PHE A 658 -22.96 -28.19 13.92
C PHE A 658 -23.56 -26.83 13.55
N ALA A 659 -24.09 -26.10 14.53
CA ALA A 659 -24.58 -24.76 14.31
C ALA A 659 -23.42 -23.78 14.06
N ALA A 660 -23.43 -23.03 12.96
CA ALA A 660 -22.39 -22.06 12.63
C ALA A 660 -22.98 -20.67 12.45
N ILE A 661 -22.51 -19.67 13.21
CA ILE A 661 -23.02 -18.30 13.18
C ILE A 661 -21.88 -17.33 12.82
N PHE A 662 -21.97 -16.70 11.65
CA PHE A 662 -21.04 -15.65 11.22
C PHE A 662 -21.68 -14.28 11.41
N ASN A 663 -21.05 -13.44 12.23
CA ASN A 663 -21.62 -12.17 12.64
C ASN A 663 -20.98 -11.00 11.87
N ALA A 664 -21.79 -10.23 11.16
CA ALA A 664 -21.38 -9.00 10.47
C ALA A 664 -22.18 -7.79 11.01
N ALA A 665 -21.63 -6.59 10.84
CA ALA A 665 -22.30 -5.35 11.21
C ALA A 665 -23.03 -4.77 10.01
N LEU A 666 -24.32 -4.45 10.14
CA LEU A 666 -25.11 -3.80 9.09
C LEU A 666 -24.82 -2.30 9.03
N LEU A 667 -24.73 -1.79 7.81
CA LEU A 667 -24.53 -0.38 7.51
C LEU A 667 -25.68 0.21 6.70
N GLY A 668 -26.33 -0.61 5.88
CA GLY A 668 -27.50 -0.18 5.11
C GLY A 668 -28.09 -1.31 4.29
N SER A 669 -29.22 -1.02 3.65
CA SER A 669 -29.87 -1.96 2.75
C SER A 669 -30.58 -1.29 1.59
N PHE A 670 -30.92 -2.09 0.59
CA PHE A 670 -31.75 -1.70 -0.55
C PHE A 670 -32.73 -2.82 -0.84
N ASP A 671 -34.00 -2.50 -0.92
CA ASP A 671 -35.07 -3.48 -1.13
C ASP A 671 -35.91 -3.11 -2.35
N THR A 672 -35.94 -4.00 -3.33
CA THR A 672 -36.71 -3.77 -4.55
C THR A 672 -38.22 -3.80 -4.35
N GLY A 673 -38.71 -4.47 -3.30
CA GLY A 673 -40.14 -4.62 -3.02
C GLY A 673 -40.78 -3.35 -2.45
N THR A 674 -40.01 -2.54 -1.72
CA THR A 674 -40.48 -1.27 -1.15
C THR A 674 -40.13 -0.06 -2.02
N THR A 675 -39.21 -0.24 -2.96
CA THR A 675 -38.69 0.86 -3.78
C THR A 675 -39.53 1.09 -5.04
N ARG A 676 -40.04 2.31 -5.24
CA ARG A 676 -40.56 2.77 -6.54
C ARG A 676 -39.41 3.14 -7.47
N CYS A 677 -38.72 2.13 -7.99
CA CYS A 677 -37.62 2.31 -8.96
C CYS A 677 -38.21 2.22 -10.38
N PRO A 678 -38.11 3.27 -11.22
CA PRO A 678 -38.80 3.34 -12.52
C PRO A 678 -38.35 2.26 -13.53
N ASP A 679 -37.19 1.62 -13.34
CA ASP A 679 -36.70 0.52 -14.18
C ASP A 679 -36.38 -0.74 -13.36
N ALA A 680 -37.12 -1.83 -13.59
CA ALA A 680 -36.97 -3.10 -12.88
C ALA A 680 -35.94 -4.08 -13.51
N GLY A 681 -35.31 -3.72 -14.63
CA GLY A 681 -34.37 -4.57 -15.36
C GLY A 681 -32.95 -4.59 -14.80
N GLY A 682 -32.31 -5.76 -14.80
CA GLY A 682 -30.89 -5.95 -14.49
C GLY A 682 -30.55 -6.34 -13.04
N PRO A 683 -29.26 -6.57 -12.73
CA PRO A 683 -28.80 -7.05 -11.43
C PRO A 683 -29.12 -6.10 -10.27
N LEU A 684 -29.29 -6.65 -9.07
CA LEU A 684 -29.65 -5.90 -7.86
C LEU A 684 -28.66 -4.76 -7.56
N ALA A 685 -27.37 -5.01 -7.76
CA ALA A 685 -26.30 -4.02 -7.66
C ALA A 685 -26.52 -2.78 -8.56
N ALA A 686 -26.93 -2.99 -9.81
CA ALA A 686 -27.17 -1.91 -10.77
C ALA A 686 -28.42 -1.11 -10.40
N ARG A 687 -29.46 -1.79 -9.91
CA ARG A 687 -30.70 -1.16 -9.44
C ARG A 687 -30.48 -0.31 -8.19
N ALA A 688 -29.74 -0.84 -7.22
CA ALA A 688 -29.35 -0.11 -6.01
C ALA A 688 -28.59 1.20 -6.33
N ARG A 689 -27.72 1.16 -7.35
CA ARG A 689 -26.99 2.36 -7.79
C ARG A 689 -27.90 3.38 -8.49
N ARG A 690 -28.82 2.94 -9.34
CA ARG A 690 -29.76 3.83 -10.04
C ARG A 690 -30.81 4.45 -9.11
N CYS A 691 -31.17 3.73 -8.05
CA CYS A 691 -32.16 4.14 -7.05
C CYS A 691 -31.47 4.44 -5.72
N ASP A 692 -30.41 5.25 -5.77
CA ASP A 692 -29.59 5.65 -4.61
C ASP A 692 -30.38 6.39 -3.53
N ALA A 693 -31.38 7.20 -3.93
CA ALA A 693 -32.31 7.86 -3.02
C ALA A 693 -33.19 6.89 -2.21
N SER A 694 -33.22 5.61 -2.59
CA SER A 694 -33.99 4.55 -1.91
C SER A 694 -33.11 3.62 -1.08
N LEU A 695 -31.83 3.95 -0.89
CA LEU A 695 -30.95 3.27 0.05
C LEU A 695 -31.41 3.58 1.48
N ASP A 696 -31.58 2.54 2.29
CA ASP A 696 -32.03 2.65 3.67
C ASP A 696 -30.85 2.44 4.64
N GLY A 697 -30.48 3.52 5.34
CA GLY A 697 -29.51 3.51 6.43
C GLY A 697 -30.09 3.15 7.79
N GLY A 698 -31.41 2.96 7.92
CA GLY A 698 -32.10 2.69 9.18
C GLY A 698 -31.74 1.35 9.84
N LEU A 699 -31.07 0.46 9.10
CA LEU A 699 -30.51 -0.79 9.64
C LEU A 699 -29.08 -0.64 10.18
N ALA A 700 -28.44 0.53 10.03
CA ALA A 700 -27.10 0.77 10.54
C ALA A 700 -27.01 0.51 12.05
N GLY A 701 -25.97 -0.22 12.47
CA GLY A 701 -25.76 -0.58 13.87
C GLY A 701 -26.52 -1.84 14.33
N LYS A 702 -27.33 -2.46 13.48
CA LYS A 702 -27.88 -3.81 13.70
C LYS A 702 -26.85 -4.88 13.32
N ARG A 703 -27.03 -6.09 13.85
CA ARG A 703 -26.21 -7.26 13.50
C ARG A 703 -26.86 -8.06 12.38
N LEU A 704 -26.06 -8.56 11.46
CA LEU A 704 -26.45 -9.59 10.49
C LEU A 704 -25.76 -10.90 10.82
N ALA A 705 -26.53 -11.97 10.98
CA ALA A 705 -26.04 -13.32 11.23
C ALA A 705 -26.28 -14.20 9.99
N LEU A 706 -25.20 -14.70 9.39
CA LEU A 706 -25.25 -15.76 8.38
C LEU A 706 -25.14 -17.10 9.12
N THR A 707 -26.14 -17.96 9.01
CA THR A 707 -26.21 -19.19 9.82
C THR A 707 -26.93 -20.33 9.13
N ASN A 708 -26.72 -21.57 9.59
CA ASN A 708 -27.53 -22.74 9.21
C ASN A 708 -28.73 -22.98 10.15
N LEU A 709 -28.89 -22.16 11.18
CA LEU A 709 -30.00 -22.24 12.14
C LEU A 709 -31.32 -21.67 11.61
N PRO A 710 -32.46 -22.02 12.22
CA PRO A 710 -33.71 -21.29 12.06
C PRO A 710 -33.58 -19.80 12.40
N LEU A 711 -34.65 -19.03 12.16
CA LEU A 711 -34.69 -17.60 12.50
C LEU A 711 -34.41 -17.39 14.00
N LEU A 712 -33.38 -16.61 14.30
CA LEU A 712 -32.96 -16.33 15.67
C LEU A 712 -33.77 -15.18 16.28
N GLY A 713 -34.09 -15.32 17.57
CA GLY A 713 -34.78 -14.33 18.39
C GLY A 713 -36.30 -14.38 18.32
N SER A 714 -36.91 -15.53 18.04
CA SER A 714 -38.37 -15.68 18.01
C SER A 714 -39.05 -15.55 19.38
N GLY A 715 -38.32 -15.77 20.47
CA GLY A 715 -38.82 -15.63 21.84
C GLY A 715 -38.77 -14.21 22.44
N GLU A 716 -37.87 -13.34 21.95
CA GLU A 716 -37.85 -11.91 22.33
C GLU A 716 -38.88 -11.15 21.48
N LYS A 717 -40.05 -10.80 22.05
CA LYS A 717 -41.18 -10.14 21.34
C LYS A 717 -40.72 -9.17 20.24
N ALA A 718 -41.04 -9.54 19.01
CA ALA A 718 -40.34 -9.15 17.79
C ALA A 718 -40.95 -7.95 17.05
N GLY A 719 -40.10 -7.28 16.27
CA GLY A 719 -40.53 -6.51 15.10
C GLY A 719 -41.11 -7.41 13.99
N PRO A 720 -41.36 -6.87 12.78
CA PRO A 720 -41.95 -7.64 11.69
C PRO A 720 -41.10 -8.87 11.35
N GLY A 721 -41.64 -10.08 11.51
CA GLY A 721 -40.99 -11.33 11.13
C GLY A 721 -40.44 -12.21 12.26
N GLY A 722 -40.72 -11.92 13.53
CA GLY A 722 -40.39 -12.84 14.63
C GLY A 722 -38.89 -12.90 14.99
N GLN A 723 -38.13 -11.83 14.75
CA GLN A 723 -36.70 -11.73 15.10
C GLN A 723 -36.47 -10.60 16.11
N ALA A 724 -35.37 -10.68 16.86
CA ALA A 724 -34.95 -9.60 17.75
C ALA A 724 -34.67 -8.30 16.96
N ASN A 725 -35.15 -7.15 17.44
CA ASN A 725 -35.09 -5.88 16.68
C ASN A 725 -33.68 -5.42 16.28
N TRP A 726 -32.64 -5.91 16.97
CA TRP A 726 -31.23 -5.60 16.76
C TRP A 726 -30.51 -6.60 15.85
N LEU A 727 -31.17 -7.69 15.42
CA LEU A 727 -30.60 -8.80 14.66
C LEU A 727 -31.37 -9.04 13.35
N LEU A 728 -30.63 -9.37 12.30
CA LEU A 728 -31.14 -9.87 11.03
C LEU A 728 -30.50 -11.24 10.75
N THR A 729 -31.31 -12.27 10.58
CA THR A 729 -30.84 -13.63 10.29
C THR A 729 -30.99 -13.96 8.81
N LEU A 730 -29.93 -14.48 8.20
CA LEU A 730 -29.91 -15.03 6.85
C LEU A 730 -29.47 -16.51 6.93
N ASN A 731 -30.39 -17.41 6.59
CA ASN A 731 -30.25 -18.86 6.79
C ASN A 731 -30.66 -19.71 5.59
N GLN A 732 -30.56 -19.13 4.38
CA GLN A 732 -30.88 -19.83 3.14
C GLN A 732 -29.81 -20.89 2.82
N PRO A 733 -30.17 -21.99 2.12
CA PRO A 733 -29.20 -23.00 1.72
C PRO A 733 -28.20 -22.45 0.70
N GLY A 734 -27.01 -23.05 0.65
CA GLY A 734 -25.97 -22.66 -0.30
C GLY A 734 -25.19 -21.39 0.03
N ILE A 735 -25.35 -20.82 1.25
CA ILE A 735 -24.46 -19.77 1.76
C ILE A 735 -23.04 -20.35 1.89
N SER A 736 -22.06 -19.76 1.21
CA SER A 736 -20.66 -20.19 1.27
C SER A 736 -20.02 -19.84 2.62
N ALA A 737 -19.43 -20.83 3.29
CA ALA A 737 -18.80 -20.67 4.60
C ALA A 737 -17.59 -19.71 4.55
N ALA A 738 -16.74 -19.88 3.53
CA ALA A 738 -15.56 -19.02 3.32
C ALA A 738 -15.95 -17.56 3.03
N ARG A 739 -17.01 -17.33 2.26
CA ARG A 739 -17.51 -15.97 2.00
C ARG A 739 -18.22 -15.35 3.19
N ALA A 740 -18.98 -16.14 3.95
CA ALA A 740 -19.58 -15.69 5.21
C ALA A 740 -18.49 -15.26 6.21
N ALA A 741 -17.41 -16.03 6.30
CA ALA A 741 -16.24 -15.69 7.09
C ALA A 741 -15.60 -14.37 6.62
N ALA A 742 -15.37 -14.20 5.32
CA ALA A 742 -14.76 -12.99 4.77
C ALA A 742 -15.62 -11.73 5.01
N VAL A 743 -16.94 -11.86 4.87
CA VAL A 743 -17.90 -10.79 5.14
C VAL A 743 -17.85 -10.36 6.62
N SER A 744 -17.82 -11.32 7.55
CA SER A 744 -17.65 -11.05 8.99
C SER A 744 -16.27 -10.49 9.33
N SER A 745 -15.26 -10.81 8.51
CA SER A 745 -13.84 -10.45 8.63
C SER A 745 -13.45 -9.14 7.93
N ASN A 746 -14.43 -8.39 7.41
CA ASN A 746 -14.18 -7.23 6.55
C ASN A 746 -13.62 -6.03 7.31
N PHE A 747 -12.31 -6.00 7.55
CA PHE A 747 -11.58 -4.96 8.30
C PHE A 747 -11.81 -3.53 7.74
N PRO A 748 -12.69 -2.71 8.36
CA PRO A 748 -13.12 -1.42 7.82
C PRO A 748 -11.99 -0.40 7.59
N PRO A 749 -10.89 -0.39 8.38
CA PRO A 749 -9.75 0.49 8.14
C PRO A 749 -9.08 0.37 6.77
N VAL A 750 -9.19 -0.78 6.10
CA VAL A 750 -8.53 -1.04 4.81
C VAL A 750 -9.53 -1.49 3.74
N PHE A 751 -10.65 -2.08 4.13
CA PHE A 751 -11.64 -2.61 3.21
C PHE A 751 -12.91 -1.77 3.25
N PRO A 752 -13.45 -1.34 2.09
CA PRO A 752 -14.76 -0.71 2.03
C PRO A 752 -15.84 -1.74 2.39
N ASP A 753 -17.04 -1.24 2.65
CA ASP A 753 -18.19 -2.06 2.98
C ASP A 753 -18.41 -3.16 1.96
N THR A 754 -18.79 -4.33 2.43
CA THR A 754 -19.02 -5.51 1.61
C THR A 754 -20.51 -5.66 1.33
N ALA A 755 -20.85 -5.98 0.09
CA ALA A 755 -22.24 -6.17 -0.32
C ALA A 755 -22.66 -7.64 -0.31
N ILE A 756 -23.87 -7.90 0.21
CA ILE A 756 -24.57 -9.19 0.13
C ILE A 756 -25.84 -8.97 -0.68
N ASP A 757 -26.05 -9.75 -1.73
CA ASP A 757 -27.28 -9.72 -2.53
C ASP A 757 -28.13 -10.98 -2.21
N VAL A 758 -29.38 -10.78 -1.80
CA VAL A 758 -30.37 -11.84 -1.58
C VAL A 758 -31.43 -11.75 -2.69
N THR A 759 -31.52 -12.78 -3.54
CA THR A 759 -32.28 -12.71 -4.80
C THR A 759 -33.42 -13.71 -4.85
N ALA A 760 -34.65 -13.30 -4.51
CA ALA A 760 -35.81 -14.18 -4.39
C ALA A 760 -36.17 -14.90 -5.69
N ASP A 761 -36.21 -14.20 -6.83
CA ASP A 761 -36.61 -14.79 -8.13
C ASP A 761 -35.99 -14.06 -9.34
N GLY A 762 -34.78 -13.49 -9.17
CA GLY A 762 -34.10 -12.69 -10.20
C GLY A 762 -34.75 -11.33 -10.53
N ARG A 763 -36.00 -11.08 -10.12
CA ARG A 763 -36.71 -9.78 -10.26
C ARG A 763 -36.86 -9.01 -8.95
N ASN A 764 -37.03 -9.71 -7.83
CA ASN A 764 -37.10 -9.10 -6.50
C ASN A 764 -35.91 -9.57 -5.67
N GLY A 765 -35.32 -8.65 -4.92
CA GLY A 765 -34.17 -8.94 -4.08
C GLY A 765 -33.87 -7.82 -3.10
N ARG A 766 -33.12 -8.18 -2.05
CA ARG A 766 -32.66 -7.25 -1.04
C ARG A 766 -31.14 -7.30 -0.96
N ARG A 767 -30.53 -6.13 -0.97
CA ARG A 767 -29.08 -5.95 -0.87
C ARG A 767 -28.76 -5.38 0.48
N TYR A 768 -27.69 -5.88 1.10
CA TYR A 768 -27.18 -5.39 2.37
C TYR A 768 -25.73 -4.94 2.20
N TRP A 769 -25.39 -3.84 2.86
CA TRP A 769 -24.00 -3.44 3.06
C TRP A 769 -23.60 -3.73 4.49
N VAL A 770 -22.48 -4.43 4.62
CA VAL A 770 -21.98 -4.93 5.89
C VAL A 770 -20.49 -4.69 6.04
N THR A 771 -20.03 -4.69 7.28
CA THR A 771 -18.62 -4.58 7.65
C THR A 771 -18.27 -5.54 8.79
N ASP A 772 -17.03 -5.51 9.25
CA ASP A 772 -16.55 -6.36 10.35
C ASP A 772 -17.54 -6.39 11.53
N GLY A 773 -17.94 -7.58 11.96
CA GLY A 773 -18.88 -7.76 13.06
C GLY A 773 -18.40 -7.20 14.39
N GLY A 774 -17.08 -7.07 14.57
CA GLY A 774 -16.40 -6.55 15.73
C GLY A 774 -16.60 -5.05 15.95
N VAL A 775 -17.16 -4.33 14.96
CA VAL A 775 -17.53 -2.91 15.10
C VAL A 775 -18.66 -2.73 16.11
N ILE A 776 -19.60 -3.68 16.19
CA ILE A 776 -20.73 -3.63 17.12
C ILE A 776 -20.39 -4.32 18.44
N GLU A 777 -19.93 -5.57 18.34
CA GLU A 777 -19.57 -6.41 19.48
C GLU A 777 -18.55 -7.45 19.01
N ASN A 778 -17.54 -7.72 19.84
CA ASN A 778 -16.32 -8.37 19.38
C ASN A 778 -16.07 -9.77 19.98
N ARG A 779 -17.02 -10.41 20.67
CA ARG A 779 -16.93 -11.78 21.22
C ARG A 779 -17.81 -12.79 20.46
N GLY A 780 -18.87 -12.34 19.80
CA GLY A 780 -19.84 -13.22 19.12
C GLY A 780 -20.76 -13.98 20.07
N LEU A 781 -20.65 -13.70 21.37
CA LEU A 781 -21.38 -14.39 22.44
C LEU A 781 -22.88 -14.06 22.46
N PRO A 782 -23.35 -12.81 22.28
CA PRO A 782 -24.78 -12.51 22.34
C PRO A 782 -25.60 -13.35 21.36
N THR A 783 -25.15 -13.47 20.11
CA THR A 783 -25.86 -14.23 19.07
C THR A 783 -25.84 -15.74 19.37
N LEU A 784 -24.76 -16.26 19.97
CA LEU A 784 -24.69 -17.66 20.42
C LEU A 784 -25.67 -17.95 21.56
N LEU A 785 -25.70 -17.08 22.57
CA LEU A 785 -26.62 -17.22 23.71
C LEU A 785 -28.08 -17.08 23.28
N LEU A 786 -28.36 -16.23 22.29
CA LEU A 786 -29.70 -16.13 21.71
C LEU A 786 -30.11 -17.46 21.06
N ALA A 787 -29.25 -18.05 20.23
CA ALA A 787 -29.51 -19.35 19.61
C ALA A 787 -29.73 -20.47 20.63
N LEU A 788 -28.92 -20.52 21.69
CA LEU A 788 -29.09 -21.49 22.78
C LEU A 788 -30.41 -21.27 23.54
N ASN A 789 -30.80 -20.01 23.77
CA ASN A 789 -32.06 -19.66 24.41
C ASN A 789 -33.28 -20.05 23.57
N ASP A 790 -33.21 -19.88 22.25
CA ASP A 790 -34.29 -20.28 21.33
C ASP A 790 -34.41 -21.80 21.30
N ALA A 791 -33.29 -22.52 21.21
CA ALA A 791 -33.26 -23.98 21.26
C ALA A 791 -33.83 -24.53 22.57
N ALA A 792 -33.43 -23.95 23.72
CA ALA A 792 -33.94 -24.31 25.04
C ALA A 792 -35.42 -23.96 25.23
N SER A 793 -36.00 -23.12 24.37
CA SER A 793 -37.42 -22.78 24.37
C SER A 793 -38.26 -23.64 23.42
N ALA A 794 -37.66 -24.61 22.74
CA ALA A 794 -38.40 -25.55 21.91
C ALA A 794 -39.38 -26.39 22.77
N PRO A 795 -40.59 -26.68 22.25
CA PRO A 795 -41.56 -27.49 22.99
C PRO A 795 -41.02 -28.89 23.31
N GLY A 796 -41.07 -29.28 24.59
CA GLY A 796 -40.59 -30.59 25.04
C GLY A 796 -39.07 -30.74 25.13
N PHE A 797 -38.32 -29.63 25.01
CA PHE A 797 -36.86 -29.64 25.07
C PHE A 797 -36.30 -30.24 26.36
N THR A 798 -35.32 -31.14 26.26
CA THR A 798 -34.59 -31.70 27.41
C THR A 798 -33.08 -31.78 27.17
N LEU A 799 -32.29 -31.08 27.96
CA LEU A 799 -30.84 -31.15 27.82
C LEU A 799 -30.33 -32.55 28.22
N ALA A 800 -29.54 -33.19 27.34
CA ALA A 800 -29.09 -34.57 27.53
C ALA A 800 -27.68 -34.71 28.16
N GLY A 801 -27.18 -33.65 28.81
CA GLY A 801 -25.89 -33.62 29.50
C GLY A 801 -25.38 -32.19 29.73
N PRO A 802 -24.26 -32.00 30.45
CA PRO A 802 -23.80 -30.66 30.85
C PRO A 802 -23.48 -29.78 29.64
N LEU A 803 -23.93 -28.52 29.67
CA LEU A 803 -23.68 -27.54 28.62
C LEU A 803 -22.47 -26.66 28.98
N HIS A 804 -21.43 -26.70 28.16
CA HIS A 804 -20.25 -25.85 28.29
C HIS A 804 -20.27 -24.73 27.24
N VAL A 805 -20.34 -23.48 27.68
CA VAL A 805 -20.23 -22.29 26.83
C VAL A 805 -18.82 -21.73 26.97
N ILE A 806 -17.99 -21.89 25.94
CA ILE A 806 -16.61 -21.45 25.90
C ILE A 806 -16.50 -20.15 25.10
N VAL A 807 -15.79 -19.16 25.64
CA VAL A 807 -15.52 -17.86 24.99
C VAL A 807 -14.02 -17.71 24.80
N ALA A 808 -13.57 -17.84 23.56
CA ALA A 808 -12.18 -17.59 23.16
C ALA A 808 -11.98 -16.09 22.90
N ASP A 809 -11.64 -15.35 23.95
CA ASP A 809 -11.58 -13.88 23.95
C ASP A 809 -10.17 -13.33 23.66
N ALA A 810 -9.93 -12.94 22.41
CA ALA A 810 -8.77 -12.19 21.94
C ALA A 810 -9.09 -10.70 21.67
N SER A 811 -10.20 -10.19 22.20
CA SER A 811 -10.56 -8.77 22.05
C SER A 811 -9.53 -7.87 22.74
N ALA A 812 -9.32 -6.66 22.20
CA ALA A 812 -8.33 -5.74 22.76
C ALA A 812 -8.71 -5.39 24.21
N LEU A 813 -7.80 -5.65 25.15
CA LEU A 813 -7.95 -5.25 26.55
C LEU A 813 -7.96 -3.73 26.66
N GLY A 814 -9.16 -3.15 26.60
CA GLY A 814 -9.41 -1.76 26.96
C GLY A 814 -9.30 -1.60 28.48
N GLY A 815 -8.08 -1.58 29.01
CA GLY A 815 -7.83 -1.28 30.43
C GLY A 815 -7.41 0.16 30.71
N GLY A 816 -6.99 0.92 29.69
CA GLY A 816 -6.52 2.30 29.84
C GLY A 816 -7.33 3.29 29.01
N TYR A 817 -7.92 4.29 29.66
CA TYR A 817 -8.45 5.47 28.99
C TYR A 817 -7.29 6.24 28.36
N ALA A 818 -7.36 6.49 27.06
CA ALA A 818 -6.50 7.44 26.36
C ALA A 818 -7.41 8.38 25.58
N GLU A 819 -7.19 9.69 25.76
CA GLU A 819 -7.98 10.74 25.14
C GLU A 819 -8.02 10.53 23.62
N SER A 820 -9.24 10.45 23.07
CA SER A 820 -9.46 10.23 21.64
C SER A 820 -10.40 11.30 21.11
N ARG A 821 -10.21 11.72 19.86
CA ARG A 821 -11.09 12.70 19.19
C ARG A 821 -12.43 12.05 18.77
N GLY A 822 -13.20 11.55 19.73
CA GLY A 822 -14.59 11.09 19.57
C GLY A 822 -14.83 9.73 18.90
N PHE A 823 -13.82 9.12 18.26
CA PHE A 823 -14.01 7.85 17.54
C PHE A 823 -14.04 6.62 18.46
N ARG A 824 -13.22 6.59 19.54
CA ARG A 824 -13.25 5.45 20.48
C ARG A 824 -14.51 5.42 21.34
N SER A 825 -15.11 6.58 21.62
CA SER A 825 -16.36 6.69 22.37
C SER A 825 -17.55 6.08 21.62
N LEU A 826 -17.57 6.17 20.28
CA LEU A 826 -18.59 5.54 19.43
C LEU A 826 -18.49 4.00 19.46
N THR A 827 -17.29 3.44 19.38
CA THR A 827 -17.07 1.98 19.45
C THR A 827 -17.21 1.42 20.87
N SER A 828 -16.85 2.19 21.91
CA SER A 828 -16.92 1.71 23.29
C SER A 828 -18.35 1.69 23.85
N ALA A 829 -19.22 2.61 23.42
CA ALA A 829 -20.62 2.61 23.85
C ALA A 829 -21.38 1.34 23.39
N GLY A 830 -21.14 0.89 22.15
CA GLY A 830 -21.68 -0.37 21.64
C GLY A 830 -21.21 -1.59 22.44
N SER A 831 -19.93 -1.62 22.84
CA SER A 831 -19.38 -2.72 23.65
C SER A 831 -19.99 -2.84 25.06
N GLN A 832 -20.39 -1.73 25.67
CA GLN A 832 -21.04 -1.72 27.00
C GLN A 832 -22.48 -2.22 26.93
N LEU A 833 -23.24 -1.80 25.90
CA LEU A 833 -24.59 -2.30 25.64
C LEU A 833 -24.59 -3.79 25.31
N ALA A 834 -23.60 -4.24 24.55
CA ALA A 834 -23.40 -5.66 24.26
C ALA A 834 -23.15 -6.48 25.53
N LEU A 835 -22.30 -6.00 26.44
CA LEU A 835 -22.03 -6.70 27.70
C LEU A 835 -23.29 -6.87 28.56
N ALA A 836 -24.15 -5.85 28.63
CA ALA A 836 -25.42 -5.94 29.35
C ALA A 836 -26.37 -6.98 28.72
N LEU A 837 -26.39 -7.06 27.39
CA LEU A 837 -27.15 -8.07 26.66
C LEU A 837 -26.58 -9.49 26.88
N GLU A 838 -25.25 -9.65 26.89
CA GLU A 838 -24.58 -10.93 27.20
C GLU A 838 -25.03 -11.48 28.56
N THR A 839 -24.95 -10.65 29.61
CA THR A 839 -25.36 -11.04 30.97
C THR A 839 -26.83 -11.45 30.99
N ARG A 840 -27.71 -10.64 30.39
CA ARG A 840 -29.15 -10.93 30.34
C ARG A 840 -29.46 -12.25 29.64
N LEU A 841 -28.84 -12.53 28.49
CA LEU A 841 -29.08 -13.76 27.74
C LEU A 841 -28.49 -14.98 28.46
N ALA A 842 -27.34 -14.83 29.12
CA ALA A 842 -26.73 -15.89 29.93
C ALA A 842 -27.61 -16.26 31.12
N ASP A 843 -28.08 -15.27 31.88
CA ASP A 843 -28.98 -15.47 33.03
C ASP A 843 -30.29 -16.15 32.60
N ALA A 844 -30.86 -15.71 31.47
CA ALA A 844 -32.07 -16.32 30.91
C ALA A 844 -31.87 -17.80 30.52
N LEU A 845 -30.71 -18.14 29.96
CA LEU A 845 -30.38 -19.52 29.60
C LEU A 845 -30.22 -20.40 30.85
N VAL A 846 -29.49 -19.90 31.86
CA VAL A 846 -29.27 -20.62 33.12
C VAL A 846 -30.60 -20.88 33.83
N GLU A 847 -31.47 -19.87 33.93
CA GLU A 847 -32.76 -20.05 34.62
C GLU A 847 -33.67 -21.06 33.92
N LYS A 848 -33.67 -21.11 32.58
CA LYS A 848 -34.42 -22.12 31.81
C LYS A 848 -33.89 -23.54 32.06
N LEU A 849 -32.57 -23.72 32.04
CA LEU A 849 -31.95 -25.04 32.16
C LEU A 849 -31.87 -25.54 33.61
N ARG A 850 -31.89 -24.64 34.60
CA ARG A 850 -31.91 -24.99 36.03
C ARG A 850 -33.06 -25.93 36.41
N GLN A 851 -34.20 -25.82 35.72
CA GLN A 851 -35.37 -26.67 35.97
C GLN A 851 -35.17 -28.14 35.53
N GLN A 852 -34.15 -28.41 34.71
CA GLN A 852 -33.88 -29.73 34.14
C GLN A 852 -32.79 -30.51 34.90
N GLY A 853 -32.15 -29.91 35.90
CA GLY A 853 -31.14 -30.57 36.75
C GLY A 853 -29.74 -30.72 36.13
N GLU A 854 -29.56 -30.38 34.85
CA GLU A 854 -28.27 -30.40 34.16
C GLU A 854 -27.51 -29.07 34.32
N PRO A 855 -26.21 -29.08 34.64
CA PRO A 855 -25.44 -27.86 34.87
C PRO A 855 -25.02 -27.17 33.57
N VAL A 856 -24.96 -25.83 33.61
CA VAL A 856 -24.42 -24.97 32.55
C VAL A 856 -23.15 -24.32 33.05
N TYR A 857 -22.05 -24.45 32.30
CA TYR A 857 -20.75 -23.90 32.65
C TYR A 857 -20.31 -22.84 31.64
N PHE A 858 -19.85 -21.70 32.15
CA PHE A 858 -19.27 -20.64 31.33
C PHE A 858 -17.76 -20.59 31.50
N HIS A 859 -17.04 -20.62 30.38
CA HIS A 859 -15.60 -20.65 30.36
C HIS A 859 -15.07 -19.50 29.52
N ARG A 860 -14.28 -18.61 30.13
CA ARG A 860 -13.63 -17.53 29.40
C ARG A 860 -12.15 -17.81 29.28
N LEU A 861 -11.72 -18.09 28.06
CA LEU A 861 -10.33 -18.27 27.68
C LEU A 861 -9.86 -16.94 27.10
N ALA A 862 -9.28 -16.07 27.93
CA ALA A 862 -8.76 -14.78 27.46
C ALA A 862 -7.35 -14.94 26.89
N MET A 863 -7.07 -14.24 25.79
CA MET A 863 -5.71 -14.11 25.26
C MET A 863 -4.88 -13.23 26.22
N PRO A 864 -3.66 -13.67 26.60
CA PRO A 864 -2.78 -12.89 27.47
C PRO A 864 -2.56 -11.46 26.93
N PRO A 865 -2.59 -10.43 27.80
CA PRO A 865 -2.37 -9.03 27.40
C PRO A 865 -1.06 -8.82 26.63
N THR A 866 -0.03 -9.57 27.00
CA THR A 866 1.29 -9.54 26.38
C THR A 866 1.30 -10.08 24.95
N LEU A 867 0.34 -10.91 24.54
CA LEU A 867 0.21 -11.38 23.16
C LEU A 867 -0.75 -10.49 22.35
N VAL A 868 -1.81 -9.99 22.99
CA VAL A 868 -2.76 -9.04 22.39
C VAL A 868 -2.07 -7.75 21.94
N SER A 869 -1.03 -7.30 22.65
CA SER A 869 -0.29 -6.07 22.35
C SER A 869 0.67 -6.18 21.17
N VAL A 870 1.10 -7.39 20.79
CA VAL A 870 2.10 -7.62 19.74
C VAL A 870 1.55 -8.34 18.52
N ILE A 871 0.52 -9.17 18.67
CA ILE A 871 -0.18 -9.76 17.53
C ILE A 871 -1.29 -8.79 17.11
N GLY A 872 -1.07 -8.12 15.98
CA GLY A 872 -2.00 -7.11 15.46
C GLY A 872 -3.30 -7.70 14.88
N THR A 873 -4.22 -6.80 14.52
CA THR A 873 -5.51 -7.14 13.90
C THR A 873 -5.49 -7.14 12.37
N HIS A 874 -4.34 -6.95 11.75
CA HIS A 874 -4.20 -6.49 10.36
C HIS A 874 -4.08 -7.63 9.33
N TRP A 875 -4.64 -8.81 9.61
CA TRP A 875 -4.63 -9.98 8.72
C TRP A 875 -3.24 -10.37 8.18
N ARG A 876 -2.23 -10.20 9.04
CA ARG A 876 -0.85 -10.66 8.85
C ARG A 876 -0.19 -10.88 10.22
N LEU A 877 0.77 -11.79 10.28
CA LEU A 877 1.65 -11.92 11.43
C LEU A 877 2.85 -10.97 11.31
N PRO A 878 3.25 -10.30 12.42
CA PRO A 878 4.47 -9.51 12.44
C PRO A 878 5.69 -10.39 12.13
N GLY A 879 6.59 -9.90 11.27
CA GLY A 879 7.80 -10.65 10.88
C GLY A 879 8.74 -10.93 12.06
N ARG A 880 8.79 -10.00 13.03
CA ARG A 880 9.55 -10.14 14.29
C ARG A 880 8.84 -9.37 15.39
N VAL A 881 8.81 -9.96 16.58
CA VAL A 881 8.18 -9.41 17.79
C VAL A 881 9.19 -9.50 18.92
N VAL A 882 9.26 -8.49 19.78
CA VAL A 882 10.02 -8.57 21.03
C VAL A 882 9.06 -8.41 22.21
N ILE A 883 8.92 -9.46 23.00
CA ILE A 883 8.03 -9.56 24.16
C ILE A 883 8.87 -9.36 25.43
N GLY A 884 8.58 -8.33 26.23
CA GLY A 884 9.28 -8.00 27.49
C GLY A 884 8.42 -7.12 28.41
N ASP A 885 8.86 -6.87 29.64
CA ASP A 885 8.12 -6.07 30.64
C ASP A 885 7.96 -4.60 30.19
N PRO A 886 6.73 -4.12 29.88
CA PRO A 886 6.52 -2.77 29.35
C PRO A 886 6.75 -1.66 30.39
N GLN A 887 6.74 -1.96 31.69
CA GLN A 887 6.64 -0.93 32.75
C GLN A 887 7.99 -0.49 33.33
N ARG A 888 9.08 -1.24 33.15
CA ARG A 888 10.34 -1.01 33.89
C ARG A 888 11.38 -0.10 33.22
N ASP A 889 11.38 0.04 31.90
CA ASP A 889 12.54 0.64 31.21
C ASP A 889 12.37 2.09 30.71
N GLY A 890 11.18 2.67 30.83
CA GLY A 890 10.91 4.08 30.49
C GLY A 890 11.08 4.42 28.99
N PRO A 891 10.24 5.30 28.42
CA PRO A 891 10.45 5.77 27.05
C PRO A 891 11.69 6.68 26.95
N GLY A 892 12.48 6.56 25.87
CA GLY A 892 13.50 7.54 25.48
C GLY A 892 14.98 7.08 25.45
N LEU A 893 15.86 8.05 25.19
CA LEU A 893 17.30 7.89 24.96
C LEU A 893 18.03 7.17 26.12
N LEU A 894 17.65 7.46 27.36
CA LEU A 894 18.26 6.86 28.57
C LEU A 894 17.97 5.36 28.71
N GLY A 895 16.76 4.90 28.35
CA GLY A 895 16.41 3.47 28.35
C GLY A 895 17.14 2.70 27.23
N SER A 896 17.38 3.37 26.10
CA SER A 896 18.13 2.83 24.95
C SER A 896 19.63 2.70 25.25
N LEU A 897 20.21 3.72 25.89
CA LEU A 897 21.59 3.69 26.39
C LEU A 897 21.78 2.66 27.52
N ARG A 898 20.79 2.49 28.41
CA ARG A 898 20.83 1.43 29.44
C ARG A 898 20.83 0.02 28.84
N ARG A 899 20.08 -0.21 27.76
CA ARG A 899 20.09 -1.47 27.00
C ARG A 899 21.46 -1.75 26.37
N ALA A 900 22.07 -0.74 25.73
CA ALA A 900 23.39 -0.88 25.12
C ALA A 900 24.51 -1.10 26.16
N MET A 901 24.43 -0.45 27.33
CA MET A 901 25.44 -0.59 28.39
C MET A 901 25.30 -1.89 29.20
N ARG A 902 24.10 -2.46 29.33
CA ARG A 902 23.89 -3.73 30.06
C ARG A 902 24.21 -4.98 29.25
N GLY A 903 24.22 -4.90 27.92
CA GLY A 903 24.59 -6.03 27.05
C GLY A 903 26.06 -6.45 27.11
N GLY A 904 26.92 -5.71 27.83
CA GLY A 904 28.36 -5.93 27.88
C GLY A 904 28.91 -6.72 29.07
N ASN A 905 28.11 -7.00 30.12
CA ASN A 905 28.63 -7.69 31.32
C ASN A 905 27.76 -8.90 31.68
N GLY A 906 28.37 -10.09 31.63
CA GLY A 906 27.78 -11.40 31.92
C GLY A 906 27.39 -11.63 33.39
N GLY A 907 26.43 -10.85 33.90
CA GLY A 907 25.76 -11.07 35.18
C GLY A 907 24.49 -11.93 35.02
N ARG A 908 24.26 -12.84 35.97
CA ARG A 908 23.14 -13.81 36.07
C ARG A 908 21.74 -13.17 36.18
N HIS A 909 21.31 -12.35 35.23
CA HIS A 909 19.92 -11.93 35.10
C HIS A 909 19.37 -12.51 33.79
N ALA A 910 18.22 -13.20 33.89
CA ALA A 910 17.53 -13.76 32.72
C ALA A 910 17.30 -12.65 31.69
N PRO A 911 17.43 -12.90 30.38
CA PRO A 911 17.17 -11.85 29.41
C PRO A 911 15.68 -11.46 29.50
N ASP A 912 15.42 -10.24 29.95
CA ASP A 912 14.07 -9.72 30.28
C ASP A 912 13.20 -9.44 29.04
N SER A 913 13.64 -9.87 27.86
CA SER A 913 12.87 -9.79 26.62
C SER A 913 13.24 -10.91 25.66
N VAL A 914 12.24 -11.46 24.97
CA VAL A 914 12.41 -12.53 23.98
C VAL A 914 12.02 -11.99 22.60
N ALA A 915 12.93 -12.12 21.64
CA ALA A 915 12.64 -11.79 20.25
C ALA A 915 12.16 -13.06 19.53
N LEU A 916 10.91 -13.05 19.06
CA LEU A 916 10.27 -14.14 18.34
C LEU A 916 9.93 -13.73 16.90
N ARG A 917 10.01 -14.68 15.95
CA ARG A 917 9.50 -14.53 14.58
C ARG A 917 8.00 -14.84 14.54
N GLY A 918 7.30 -14.39 13.50
CA GLY A 918 5.86 -14.68 13.31
C GLY A 918 5.49 -16.16 13.53
N PRO A 919 6.16 -17.14 12.90
CA PRO A 919 5.88 -18.56 13.11
C PRO A 919 6.14 -19.03 14.56
N GLU A 920 7.15 -18.49 15.23
CA GLU A 920 7.46 -18.82 16.62
C GLU A 920 6.40 -18.27 17.58
N VAL A 921 5.84 -17.08 17.29
CA VAL A 921 4.69 -16.53 18.02
C VAL A 921 3.45 -17.39 17.80
N ALA A 922 3.22 -17.86 16.57
CA ALA A 922 2.10 -18.74 16.23
C ALA A 922 2.21 -20.09 16.97
N ALA A 923 3.41 -20.68 17.00
CA ALA A 923 3.70 -21.89 17.76
C ALA A 923 3.55 -21.69 19.29
N LEU A 924 3.95 -20.53 19.83
CA LEU A 924 3.73 -20.19 21.23
C LEU A 924 2.24 -20.13 21.56
N VAL A 925 1.42 -19.49 20.72
CA VAL A 925 -0.04 -19.46 20.90
C VAL A 925 -0.59 -20.87 20.87
N GLU A 926 -0.24 -21.68 19.87
CA GLU A 926 -0.65 -23.09 19.79
C GLU A 926 -0.31 -23.85 21.08
N CYS A 927 0.94 -23.77 21.54
CA CYS A 927 1.40 -24.46 22.75
C CYS A 927 0.68 -24.04 24.04
N LEU A 928 0.27 -22.77 24.16
CA LEU A 928 -0.42 -22.31 25.36
C LEU A 928 -1.81 -22.93 25.48
N TYR A 929 -2.50 -23.16 24.37
CA TYR A 929 -3.88 -23.63 24.34
C TYR A 929 -4.03 -25.12 23.97
N SER A 930 -2.93 -25.83 23.72
CA SER A 930 -2.91 -27.25 23.35
C SER A 930 -2.86 -28.24 24.53
N ALA A 931 -2.82 -27.78 25.79
CA ALA A 931 -2.61 -28.66 26.95
C ALA A 931 -3.68 -28.47 28.05
N ASN A 932 -4.32 -29.60 28.40
CA ASN A 932 -5.11 -29.84 29.60
C ASN A 932 -6.35 -28.93 29.77
N THR A 933 -7.46 -29.25 29.08
CA THR A 933 -8.78 -28.65 29.36
C THR A 933 -9.54 -29.34 30.50
N GLU A 934 -8.99 -30.36 31.15
CA GLU A 934 -9.60 -30.96 32.34
C GLU A 934 -9.65 -29.91 33.47
N GLY A 935 -10.86 -29.40 33.75
CA GLY A 935 -11.09 -28.32 34.70
C GLY A 935 -10.84 -26.94 34.09
N ILE A 936 -11.74 -26.51 33.19
CA ILE A 936 -11.63 -25.26 32.43
C ILE A 936 -11.66 -24.02 33.33
N SER A 937 -10.47 -23.66 33.83
CA SER A 937 -10.10 -22.36 34.37
C SER A 937 -9.07 -21.75 33.41
N GLY A 938 -9.36 -20.54 32.93
CA GLY A 938 -8.58 -19.87 31.88
C GLY A 938 -7.08 -19.75 32.23
N LEU A 939 -6.25 -19.67 31.19
CA LEU A 939 -4.81 -19.43 31.35
C LEU A 939 -4.53 -18.23 32.26
N GLU A 940 -3.78 -18.45 33.34
CA GLU A 940 -3.21 -17.37 34.13
C GLU A 940 -2.03 -16.72 33.36
N PRO A 941 -1.84 -15.38 33.49
CA PRO A 941 -0.64 -14.68 33.05
C PRO A 941 0.67 -15.37 33.46
N ALA A 942 0.65 -16.13 34.56
CA ALA A 942 1.75 -16.95 35.06
C ALA A 942 2.25 -18.01 34.06
N LYS A 943 1.37 -18.69 33.31
CA LYS A 943 1.77 -19.70 32.30
C LYS A 943 2.47 -19.04 31.09
N THR A 944 1.97 -17.90 30.64
CA THR A 944 2.61 -17.12 29.57
C THR A 944 3.96 -16.57 30.03
N ALA A 945 4.02 -16.04 31.26
CA ALA A 945 5.26 -15.57 31.86
C ALA A 945 6.28 -16.71 32.04
N ALA A 946 5.84 -17.90 32.47
CA ALA A 946 6.69 -19.08 32.59
C ALA A 946 7.23 -19.54 31.22
N ALA A 947 6.38 -19.59 30.19
CA ALA A 947 6.80 -19.93 28.83
C ALA A 947 7.84 -18.93 28.30
N LEU A 948 7.57 -17.62 28.42
CA LEU A 948 8.50 -16.58 28.01
C LEU A 948 9.82 -16.61 28.81
N ALA A 949 9.76 -16.89 30.11
CA ALA A 949 10.96 -17.03 30.95
C ALA A 949 11.81 -18.25 30.55
N ILE A 950 11.18 -19.35 30.13
CA ILE A 950 11.88 -20.51 29.58
C ILE A 950 12.52 -20.15 28.24
N MET A 951 11.76 -19.47 27.36
CA MET A 951 12.25 -19.02 26.06
C MET A 951 13.42 -18.04 26.17
N ALA A 952 13.41 -17.18 27.19
CA ALA A 952 14.49 -16.27 27.53
C ALA A 952 15.75 -17.01 28.02
N ARG A 953 15.61 -18.01 28.89
CA ARG A 953 16.76 -18.72 29.50
C ARG A 953 17.57 -19.53 28.50
N LYS A 954 16.92 -20.04 27.46
CA LYS A 954 17.55 -20.80 26.38
C LYS A 954 17.81 -19.87 25.21
N GLY A 955 19.05 -19.40 25.06
CA GLY A 955 19.52 -18.73 23.84
C GLY A 955 19.56 -19.66 22.61
N ASP A 956 18.66 -20.64 22.55
CA ASP A 956 18.57 -21.69 21.55
C ASP A 956 17.93 -21.13 20.27
N ASP A 957 18.30 -21.71 19.14
CA ASP A 957 17.60 -21.50 17.88
C ASP A 957 16.21 -22.15 17.94
N TRP A 958 15.18 -21.35 18.25
CA TRP A 958 13.76 -21.77 18.27
C TRP A 958 13.24 -22.19 16.91
N SER A 959 14.08 -22.10 15.87
CA SER A 959 13.81 -22.66 14.55
C SER A 959 14.00 -24.19 14.47
N ASN A 960 14.28 -24.88 15.58
CA ASN A 960 14.28 -26.34 15.65
C ASN A 960 13.19 -26.88 16.61
N GLY A 961 12.58 -28.02 16.26
CA GLY A 961 11.48 -28.60 17.04
C GLY A 961 11.87 -29.14 18.42
N ALA A 962 13.16 -29.18 18.78
CA ALA A 962 13.63 -29.73 20.05
C ALA A 962 13.39 -28.77 21.23
N ALA A 963 13.54 -27.46 21.02
CA ALA A 963 13.25 -26.46 22.04
C ALA A 963 11.76 -26.46 22.42
N TRP A 964 10.88 -26.55 21.42
CA TRP A 964 9.42 -26.63 21.60
C TRP A 964 8.96 -27.87 22.38
N ARG A 965 9.57 -29.04 22.15
CA ARG A 965 9.27 -30.26 22.92
C ARG A 965 9.60 -30.13 24.40
N ASN A 966 10.71 -29.46 24.72
CA ASN A 966 11.10 -29.22 26.11
C ASN A 966 10.16 -28.23 26.80
N LEU A 967 9.74 -27.17 26.10
CA LEU A 967 8.75 -26.22 26.60
C LEU A 967 7.43 -26.94 26.90
N HIS A 968 7.00 -27.83 26.01
CA HIS A 968 5.79 -28.64 26.17
C HIS A 968 5.84 -29.57 27.40
N GLY A 969 6.93 -30.32 27.58
CA GLY A 969 7.09 -31.20 28.75
C GLY A 969 7.07 -30.42 30.07
N LEU A 970 7.57 -29.17 30.07
CA LEU A 970 7.56 -28.29 31.24
C LEU A 970 6.21 -27.63 31.50
N LEU A 971 5.37 -27.45 30.48
CA LEU A 971 3.99 -26.95 30.60
C LEU A 971 2.98 -28.06 30.94
N GLY A 972 3.45 -29.30 31.15
CA GLY A 972 2.63 -30.42 31.64
C GLY A 972 1.93 -31.23 30.54
N GLY A 973 2.36 -31.14 29.28
CA GLY A 973 1.75 -31.89 28.17
C GLY A 973 2.38 -33.28 27.92
N ASN A 974 1.59 -34.23 27.43
CA ASN A 974 2.05 -35.59 27.08
C ASN A 974 2.96 -35.57 25.82
N PRO A 975 4.25 -35.94 25.92
CA PRO A 975 5.23 -35.80 24.83
C PRO A 975 4.93 -36.63 23.57
N GLU A 976 4.11 -37.68 23.65
CA GLU A 976 3.79 -38.54 22.51
C GLU A 976 2.79 -37.93 21.50
N ALA A 977 2.01 -36.92 21.90
CA ALA A 977 0.96 -36.34 21.07
C ALA A 977 1.45 -35.31 20.03
N GLY A 978 2.73 -34.91 20.05
CA GLY A 978 3.32 -34.03 19.03
C GLY A 978 2.64 -32.65 18.88
N LEU A 979 2.02 -32.13 19.94
CA LEU A 979 1.04 -31.04 19.88
C LEU A 979 1.62 -29.63 19.65
N CYS A 980 2.87 -29.37 20.04
CA CYS A 980 3.56 -28.08 19.84
C CYS A 980 4.29 -27.95 18.48
N GLY A 981 3.84 -28.69 17.45
CA GLY A 981 4.65 -28.98 16.27
C GLY A 981 4.06 -28.59 14.91
N GLY A 982 2.82 -28.10 14.86
CA GLY A 982 2.15 -27.89 13.57
C GLY A 982 2.61 -26.65 12.81
N LEU A 983 2.87 -25.59 13.57
CA LEU A 983 3.37 -24.30 13.06
C LEU A 983 4.87 -24.09 13.33
N GLY A 984 5.52 -25.05 13.97
CA GLY A 984 6.96 -25.09 14.11
C GLY A 984 7.65 -25.38 12.76
N PRO A 985 8.91 -24.98 12.58
CA PRO A 985 9.66 -25.27 11.37
C PRO A 985 9.73 -26.77 11.07
N PRO A 986 9.83 -27.15 9.78
CA PRO A 986 9.59 -28.50 9.33
C PRO A 986 10.46 -29.52 10.08
N ARG A 987 9.89 -30.70 10.32
CA ARG A 987 10.67 -31.88 10.70
C ARG A 987 11.67 -32.15 9.58
N ASP A 988 12.94 -31.83 9.79
CA ASP A 988 14.02 -32.48 9.04
C ASP A 988 13.99 -33.97 9.40
N ARG A 989 13.16 -34.73 8.67
CA ARG A 989 13.29 -36.18 8.59
C ARG A 989 14.35 -36.44 7.51
N GLY A 990 15.62 -36.32 7.89
CA GLY A 990 16.71 -36.66 6.98
C GLY A 990 18.06 -36.03 7.30
N ARG A 991 18.59 -36.23 8.52
CA ARG A 991 20.01 -36.53 8.76
C ARG A 991 20.14 -37.46 9.95
#